data_AF-A0A5S4FEK1-F1
#
_entry.id   AF-A0A5S4FEK1-F1
#
_cell.length_a   1.000
_cell.length_b   1.000
_cell.length_c   1.000
_cell.angle_alpha   90.00
_cell.angle_beta   90.00
_cell.angle_gamma   90.00
#
_symmetry.space_group_name_H-M   'P 1'
#
loop_
_entity.id
_entity.type
_entity.pdbx_description
1 polymer ?
#
loop_
_entity_poly.entity_id
_entity_poly.type
_entity_poly.pdbx_seq_one_letter_code
_entity_poly.pdbx_strand_id
1 'polypeptide(L)'
;MRLALIAAAVTLAVSATPAVAAPLDAASGLKFDFGSTSSPLADGYTRVAHNTLYTADGGYGLDRTVGYRDRGTADPVTRDFTVSASYGFAVDVPNGEYELTVISGDAIAPNVTTLAVEGEDRGTITASTGAYGDYTGTALVADGQLNLGFGRDGRVNAVLIKPATAPTGLAATAIKATATPSVTLAWNATGSTGYEIYRAENTAGPWTKLGGSSEPAFTDGTPELGLTYVYAVAVPGGTLGAPLTVTVKDTTQAAPAVPEGLELVAASSKKITLRWRPVEGALLYHLYRDDRRLGVVAEAGYTDELVPSDRHRYRVVAAGTGGLSASSATLTSPVTAYPLRRMAKLDRGLVAVPTEQGTLVSWRMLGTDPAEVSFKLYRDGTLLTATDKTNYLDHGTGSYTVAAVLDGQEGRRSAPVRPWAAAYLDISLDKPAAGVTPNGGSYDYRANDAAVADLDGDGQYEIVLKWDPSNSKDNSQGGYTGEAVFDAYELDGTRLWRINLGRNVRAGAHYSPFLVDDFDGDGRAEFVVKTADGTVDGSGKVIGDAAANHNTGGRILSGPEYLTVFDGRTGAALATVDYEPARGNLADWGDTGANRSDRFLAAAAHLDGVLPSIVMTRGYYAKSMLVAYDWRDGKLTKRWTFSSSDHPGYGGQGNHNLSVADVDGDGRDEIAYGAMTLDDDGTGLYTTKLEHGDAMHLGDLDPARPGLEIVGVHEHTNMPCGLEMHDADSGEILWCVKTGQDTGRGLTGDIDPAHPGEEAWASAGAGLRTATGELISAKTPAISNTIWWDGDLSREILDHDYSADKLAGVPTIGKWDPATQTTVNMLTATGTFSNNTTKGNPSLQADILGDWREELIVRTEDSTALRIYGTPYPTDHRFPTLTHDPVYQSGIVWQNVGYNQPPHTGFFLGTGMTPPPASYLTTGSPLQARLQLREDQLDVHLPGVDRGEGQGRTGILPGTVRAVADGKIVELGATALPHGLFRVDGAAIDKALAGYTGAVTVTVTGHLTDGRTFTGQVKIRP
;
A
#
# COMPACT_ATOMS: atom_id res chain seq x y z
N MET A 1 5.04 -0.52 -88.80
CA MET A 1 5.16 -1.94 -89.20
C MET A 1 5.43 -2.73 -87.93
N ARG A 2 4.61 -3.75 -87.64
CA ARG A 2 4.68 -4.61 -86.44
C ARG A 2 5.92 -5.53 -86.45
N LEU A 3 6.13 -6.17 -85.27
CA LEU A 3 7.02 -7.29 -84.89
C LEU A 3 8.31 -6.87 -84.15
N ALA A 4 8.74 -7.49 -83.05
CA ALA A 4 8.16 -8.47 -82.11
C ALA A 4 9.07 -8.55 -80.86
N LEU A 5 8.49 -8.99 -79.74
CA LEU A 5 9.06 -9.28 -78.42
C LEU A 5 10.42 -10.02 -78.43
N ILE A 6 11.24 -9.78 -77.39
CA ILE A 6 11.53 -10.70 -76.26
C ILE A 6 12.53 -10.01 -75.32
N ALA A 7 12.12 -9.76 -74.08
CA ALA A 7 13.00 -9.76 -72.91
C ALA A 7 12.13 -10.15 -71.70
N ALA A 8 12.33 -11.38 -71.23
CA ALA A 8 11.58 -11.98 -70.16
C ALA A 8 11.93 -11.31 -68.82
N ALA A 9 10.93 -10.74 -68.16
CA ALA A 9 10.98 -10.48 -66.74
C ALA A 9 10.92 -11.82 -66.00
N VAL A 10 11.94 -12.11 -65.20
CA VAL A 10 11.88 -13.16 -64.18
C VAL A 10 11.69 -12.45 -62.85
N THR A 11 10.44 -12.27 -62.45
CA THR A 11 10.06 -12.03 -61.06
C THR A 11 9.99 -13.38 -60.37
N LEU A 12 10.99 -13.70 -59.55
CA LEU A 12 10.91 -14.76 -58.55
C LEU A 12 10.66 -14.05 -57.21
N ALA A 13 9.38 -13.81 -56.91
CA ALA A 13 8.95 -13.40 -55.59
C ALA A 13 8.92 -14.65 -54.69
N VAL A 14 9.73 -14.68 -53.64
CA VAL A 14 9.55 -15.61 -52.52
C VAL A 14 8.42 -15.05 -51.67
N SER A 15 7.25 -15.70 -51.72
CA SER A 15 6.06 -15.29 -50.97
C SER A 15 6.06 -15.91 -49.57
N ALA A 16 6.85 -15.35 -48.66
CA ALA A 16 6.73 -15.58 -47.22
C ALA A 16 6.76 -14.21 -46.52
N THR A 17 5.79 -13.96 -45.63
CA THR A 17 5.80 -12.74 -44.80
C THR A 17 6.99 -12.81 -43.82
N PRO A 18 7.83 -11.77 -43.75
CA PRO A 18 8.99 -11.76 -42.85
C PRO A 18 8.56 -11.85 -41.38
N ALA A 19 9.40 -12.43 -40.54
CA ALA A 19 9.21 -12.38 -39.09
C ALA A 19 9.58 -10.99 -38.55
N VAL A 20 9.05 -10.60 -37.39
CA VAL A 20 9.44 -9.34 -36.75
C VAL A 20 10.90 -9.43 -36.31
N ALA A 21 11.80 -8.76 -37.02
CA ALA A 21 13.22 -8.74 -36.71
C ALA A 21 13.53 -7.86 -35.48
N ALA A 22 14.49 -8.29 -34.67
CA ALA A 22 15.03 -7.48 -33.56
C ALA A 22 15.90 -6.32 -34.08
N PRO A 23 16.06 -5.21 -33.33
CA PRO A 23 16.98 -4.13 -33.68
C PRO A 23 18.41 -4.63 -33.88
N LEU A 24 19.08 -4.17 -34.93
CA LEU A 24 20.49 -4.53 -35.19
C LEU A 24 21.43 -3.74 -34.28
N ASP A 25 22.49 -4.39 -33.79
CA ASP A 25 23.60 -3.70 -33.14
C ASP A 25 24.39 -2.87 -34.17
N ALA A 26 24.47 -1.56 -33.92
CA ALA A 26 25.18 -0.61 -34.75
C ALA A 26 26.70 -0.84 -34.83
N ALA A 27 27.31 -1.47 -33.81
CA ALA A 27 28.74 -1.72 -33.79
C ALA A 27 29.14 -2.94 -34.63
N SER A 28 28.36 -4.03 -34.53
CA SER A 28 28.68 -5.31 -35.17
C SER A 28 27.97 -5.53 -36.52
N GLY A 29 26.72 -5.08 -36.67
CA GLY A 29 25.89 -5.34 -37.85
C GLY A 29 25.64 -6.82 -38.11
N LEU A 30 25.03 -7.14 -39.26
CA LEU A 30 24.97 -8.50 -39.79
C LEU A 30 26.10 -8.71 -40.81
N LYS A 31 26.71 -9.88 -40.77
CA LYS A 31 27.78 -10.27 -41.69
C LYS A 31 27.54 -11.69 -42.16
N PHE A 32 27.45 -11.89 -43.46
CA PHE A 32 27.14 -13.17 -44.08
C PHE A 32 28.29 -13.62 -44.96
N ASP A 33 28.72 -14.86 -44.77
CA ASP A 33 29.82 -15.50 -45.49
C ASP A 33 29.25 -16.60 -46.40
N PHE A 34 29.44 -16.45 -47.70
CA PHE A 34 28.76 -17.22 -48.74
C PHE A 34 29.65 -18.33 -49.26
N GLY A 35 29.15 -19.55 -49.26
CA GLY A 35 30.01 -20.68 -49.60
C GLY A 35 29.33 -22.03 -49.60
N SER A 36 29.99 -23.02 -48.99
CA SER A 36 29.47 -24.38 -48.86
C SER A 36 29.05 -24.70 -47.42
N THR A 37 28.47 -25.88 -47.20
CA THR A 37 28.16 -26.36 -45.84
C THR A 37 29.41 -26.74 -45.05
N SER A 38 30.57 -26.89 -45.70
CA SER A 38 31.79 -27.45 -45.10
C SER A 38 33.04 -26.56 -45.22
N SER A 39 32.97 -25.46 -45.95
CA SER A 39 34.07 -24.51 -46.07
C SER A 39 34.31 -23.76 -44.76
N PRO A 40 35.53 -23.29 -44.47
CA PRO A 40 35.78 -22.49 -43.27
C PRO A 40 34.83 -21.27 -43.20
N LEU A 41 34.23 -21.02 -42.04
CA LEU A 41 33.40 -19.82 -41.80
C LEU A 41 34.30 -18.71 -41.27
N ALA A 42 34.22 -17.52 -41.86
CA ALA A 42 34.93 -16.35 -41.36
C ALA A 42 34.50 -15.98 -39.92
N ASP A 43 35.47 -15.62 -39.07
CA ASP A 43 35.20 -15.24 -37.69
C ASP A 43 34.21 -14.06 -37.62
N GLY A 44 33.13 -14.24 -36.86
CA GLY A 44 32.07 -13.23 -36.70
C GLY A 44 31.10 -13.11 -37.87
N TYR A 45 31.13 -14.02 -38.84
CA TYR A 45 30.15 -14.11 -39.93
C TYR A 45 29.15 -15.25 -39.70
N THR A 46 27.98 -15.11 -40.31
CA THR A 46 26.93 -16.13 -40.40
C THR A 46 27.03 -16.84 -41.75
N ARG A 47 27.03 -18.18 -41.73
CA ARG A 47 27.18 -18.98 -42.95
C ARG A 47 25.93 -18.89 -43.83
N VAL A 48 26.12 -18.55 -45.09
CA VAL A 48 25.14 -18.73 -46.18
C VAL A 48 25.71 -19.78 -47.14
N ALA A 49 25.38 -21.05 -46.88
CA ALA A 49 25.78 -22.11 -47.78
C ALA A 49 24.94 -22.04 -49.07
N HIS A 50 25.46 -22.63 -50.14
CA HIS A 50 24.79 -22.76 -51.44
C HIS A 50 23.39 -23.38 -51.40
N ASN A 51 22.99 -24.00 -50.29
CA ASN A 51 21.67 -24.58 -50.04
C ASN A 51 20.96 -23.99 -48.81
N THR A 52 21.46 -22.90 -48.22
CA THR A 52 20.78 -22.15 -47.15
C THR A 52 19.62 -21.38 -47.77
N LEU A 53 18.44 -21.99 -47.84
CA LEU A 53 17.23 -21.35 -48.37
C LEU A 53 16.60 -20.44 -47.32
N TYR A 54 16.02 -19.32 -47.76
CA TYR A 54 15.26 -18.45 -46.86
C TYR A 54 14.03 -19.17 -46.28
N THR A 55 13.84 -19.04 -44.97
CA THR A 55 12.61 -19.39 -44.25
C THR A 55 12.29 -18.29 -43.24
N ALA A 56 11.01 -18.05 -42.95
CA ALA A 56 10.61 -17.04 -41.96
C ALA A 56 11.19 -17.32 -40.56
N ASP A 57 11.27 -18.61 -40.17
CA ASP A 57 11.89 -19.02 -38.89
C ASP A 57 13.41 -18.79 -38.86
N GLY A 58 14.06 -18.85 -40.03
CA GLY A 58 15.51 -18.63 -40.17
C GLY A 58 15.89 -17.16 -40.31
N GLY A 59 14.99 -16.32 -40.82
CA GLY A 59 15.16 -14.87 -40.96
C GLY A 59 16.18 -14.44 -42.02
N TYR A 60 16.85 -15.35 -42.71
CA TYR A 60 17.73 -15.05 -43.86
C TYR A 60 17.93 -16.27 -44.75
N GLY A 61 18.35 -16.06 -46.00
CA GLY A 61 18.77 -17.14 -46.89
C GLY A 61 18.63 -16.81 -48.38
N LEU A 62 19.00 -17.80 -49.20
CA LEU A 62 18.91 -17.74 -50.66
C LEU A 62 17.49 -18.05 -51.14
N ASP A 63 17.08 -17.45 -52.25
CA ASP A 63 15.81 -17.78 -52.92
C ASP A 63 15.80 -19.19 -53.52
N ARG A 64 17.00 -19.77 -53.75
CA ARG A 64 17.19 -21.12 -54.31
C ARG A 64 18.58 -21.69 -54.04
N THR A 65 18.73 -22.99 -54.26
CA THR A 65 20.04 -23.65 -54.23
C THR A 65 20.88 -23.22 -55.44
N VAL A 66 22.15 -22.91 -55.20
CA VAL A 66 23.11 -22.42 -56.20
C VAL A 66 24.37 -23.28 -56.22
N GLY A 67 25.32 -22.97 -57.11
CA GLY A 67 26.65 -23.56 -57.06
C GLY A 67 27.52 -22.91 -55.99
N TYR A 68 28.66 -23.52 -55.68
CA TYR A 68 29.71 -22.89 -54.87
C TYR A 68 31.10 -23.24 -55.39
N ARG A 69 32.11 -22.50 -54.97
CA ARG A 69 33.53 -22.86 -55.13
C ARG A 69 34.26 -22.52 -53.83
N ASP A 70 35.17 -23.40 -53.42
CA ASP A 70 36.18 -23.14 -52.38
C ASP A 70 37.56 -23.24 -53.06
N ARG A 71 38.36 -22.17 -52.95
CA ARG A 71 39.69 -22.06 -53.58
C ARG A 71 40.84 -22.41 -52.65
N GLY A 72 40.58 -22.67 -51.39
CA GLY A 72 41.63 -23.06 -50.44
C GLY A 72 42.54 -21.92 -49.99
N THR A 73 42.22 -20.66 -50.28
CA THR A 73 43.03 -19.51 -49.86
C THR A 73 42.98 -19.30 -48.34
N ALA A 74 43.89 -18.47 -47.82
CA ALA A 74 44.09 -18.27 -46.38
C ALA A 74 42.96 -17.47 -45.72
N ASP A 75 42.41 -16.47 -46.40
CA ASP A 75 41.31 -15.63 -45.89
C ASP A 75 39.96 -16.32 -46.15
N PRO A 76 39.21 -16.73 -45.10
CA PRO A 76 37.92 -17.40 -45.26
C PRO A 76 36.90 -16.57 -46.06
N VAL A 77 36.83 -15.24 -45.88
CA VAL A 77 35.82 -14.40 -46.55
C VAL A 77 35.96 -14.45 -48.07
N THR A 78 37.20 -14.49 -48.57
CA THR A 78 37.47 -14.46 -50.01
C THR A 78 37.77 -15.85 -50.60
N ARG A 79 37.87 -16.86 -49.73
CA ARG A 79 38.22 -18.24 -50.10
C ARG A 79 37.14 -18.93 -50.90
N ASP A 80 35.91 -18.74 -50.49
CA ASP A 80 34.76 -19.37 -51.10
C ASP A 80 33.67 -18.36 -51.44
N PHE A 81 32.77 -18.82 -52.30
CA PHE A 81 31.65 -18.04 -52.77
C PHE A 81 30.54 -18.96 -53.26
N THR A 82 29.32 -18.43 -53.23
CA THR A 82 28.18 -18.97 -53.98
C THR A 82 28.23 -18.46 -55.43
N VAL A 83 27.73 -19.24 -56.39
CA VAL A 83 27.79 -18.92 -57.81
C VAL A 83 26.55 -19.40 -58.58
N SER A 84 25.89 -18.49 -59.29
CA SER A 84 24.81 -18.77 -60.24
C SER A 84 24.64 -17.63 -61.24
N ALA A 85 24.10 -17.91 -62.43
CA ALA A 85 23.82 -16.86 -63.42
C ALA A 85 22.74 -15.86 -62.95
N SER A 86 21.87 -16.27 -62.01
CA SER A 86 20.86 -15.43 -61.36
C SER A 86 20.31 -16.11 -60.10
N TYR A 87 20.24 -15.36 -58.99
CA TYR A 87 19.63 -15.77 -57.71
C TYR A 87 19.52 -14.55 -56.75
N GLY A 88 18.82 -14.72 -55.64
CA GLY A 88 18.63 -13.68 -54.63
C GLY A 88 19.03 -14.12 -53.21
N PHE A 89 19.26 -13.13 -52.36
CA PHE A 89 19.44 -13.28 -50.92
C PHE A 89 18.50 -12.33 -50.19
N ALA A 90 17.77 -12.85 -49.20
CA ALA A 90 16.85 -12.10 -48.35
C ALA A 90 17.27 -12.22 -46.89
N VAL A 91 17.01 -11.16 -46.12
CA VAL A 91 17.24 -11.12 -44.67
C VAL A 91 16.25 -10.19 -43.99
N ASP A 92 15.62 -10.68 -42.92
CA ASP A 92 14.66 -9.94 -42.12
C ASP A 92 15.41 -8.92 -41.25
N VAL A 93 15.08 -7.65 -41.43
CA VAL A 93 15.63 -6.52 -40.65
C VAL A 93 14.50 -5.53 -40.37
N PRO A 94 14.54 -4.79 -39.24
CA PRO A 94 13.53 -3.77 -38.98
C PRO A 94 13.40 -2.76 -40.13
N ASN A 95 12.25 -2.11 -40.25
CA ASN A 95 12.12 -0.99 -41.18
C ASN A 95 13.12 0.11 -40.82
N GLY A 96 13.90 0.55 -41.80
CA GLY A 96 14.98 1.51 -41.60
C GLY A 96 15.93 1.60 -42.79
N GLU A 97 16.82 2.57 -42.74
CA GLU A 97 17.88 2.73 -43.72
C GLU A 97 19.15 1.99 -43.26
N TYR A 98 19.78 1.27 -44.18
CA TYR A 98 20.94 0.40 -43.92
C TYR A 98 22.09 0.71 -44.86
N GLU A 99 23.31 0.65 -44.34
CA GLU A 99 24.55 0.59 -45.10
C GLU A 99 24.86 -0.87 -45.45
N LEU A 100 25.20 -1.11 -46.71
CA LEU A 100 25.39 -2.43 -47.29
C LEU A 100 26.73 -2.53 -47.99
N THR A 101 27.49 -3.59 -47.71
CA THR A 101 28.67 -3.96 -48.49
C THR A 101 28.51 -5.37 -49.05
N VAL A 102 28.71 -5.54 -50.36
CA VAL A 102 28.71 -6.85 -51.05
C VAL A 102 30.08 -7.11 -51.63
N ILE A 103 30.70 -8.23 -51.26
CA ILE A 103 32.02 -8.66 -51.76
C ILE A 103 31.86 -9.76 -52.81
N SER A 104 32.52 -9.60 -53.94
CA SER A 104 32.35 -10.47 -55.12
C SER A 104 33.67 -10.64 -55.90
N GLY A 105 34.17 -11.87 -56.02
CA GLY A 105 35.39 -12.19 -56.76
C GLY A 105 35.71 -13.68 -56.86
N ASP A 106 36.85 -14.01 -57.47
CA ASP A 106 37.42 -15.37 -57.52
C ASP A 106 38.94 -15.29 -57.62
N ALA A 107 39.64 -16.10 -56.83
CA ALA A 107 41.09 -16.20 -56.84
C ALA A 107 41.68 -16.59 -58.22
N ILE A 108 40.93 -17.33 -59.05
CA ILE A 108 41.46 -17.93 -60.30
C ILE A 108 40.73 -17.50 -61.58
N ALA A 109 39.73 -16.63 -61.50
CA ALA A 109 38.99 -16.15 -62.66
C ALA A 109 38.57 -14.68 -62.49
N PRO A 110 38.44 -13.90 -63.58
CA PRO A 110 37.85 -12.56 -63.48
C PRO A 110 36.39 -12.68 -63.08
N ASN A 111 35.85 -11.62 -62.47
CA ASN A 111 34.49 -11.56 -61.96
C ASN A 111 33.75 -10.33 -62.49
N VAL A 112 32.49 -10.54 -62.92
CA VAL A 112 31.51 -9.49 -63.13
C VAL A 112 30.14 -9.93 -62.63
N THR A 113 29.77 -9.47 -61.45
CA THR A 113 28.46 -9.75 -60.82
C THR A 113 27.57 -8.51 -60.92
N THR A 114 26.36 -8.63 -61.46
CA THR A 114 25.35 -7.55 -61.39
C THR A 114 24.67 -7.58 -60.02
N LEU A 115 24.36 -6.41 -59.44
CA LEU A 115 23.69 -6.27 -58.16
C LEU A 115 22.41 -5.46 -58.28
N ALA A 116 21.31 -5.98 -57.76
CA ALA A 116 20.10 -5.22 -57.44
C ALA A 116 19.86 -5.21 -55.93
N VAL A 117 19.39 -4.09 -55.39
CA VAL A 117 19.10 -3.90 -53.96
C VAL A 117 17.69 -3.31 -53.86
N GLU A 118 16.78 -3.96 -53.12
CA GLU A 118 15.36 -3.57 -53.04
C GLU A 118 14.70 -3.44 -54.43
N GLY A 119 15.09 -4.31 -55.36
CA GLY A 119 14.60 -4.30 -56.74
C GLY A 119 15.19 -3.22 -57.65
N GLU A 120 16.04 -2.33 -57.13
CA GLU A 120 16.74 -1.31 -57.91
C GLU A 120 18.12 -1.80 -58.38
N ASP A 121 18.42 -1.64 -59.67
CA ASP A 121 19.73 -1.98 -60.25
C ASP A 121 20.84 -1.03 -59.74
N ARG A 122 21.89 -1.60 -59.16
CA ARG A 122 23.07 -0.89 -58.63
C ARG A 122 24.32 -1.08 -59.49
N GLY A 123 24.19 -1.71 -60.67
CA GLY A 123 25.27 -1.90 -61.62
C GLY A 123 26.07 -3.18 -61.37
N THR A 124 27.35 -3.18 -61.75
CA THR A 124 28.21 -4.38 -61.71
C THR A 124 29.39 -4.24 -60.77
N ILE A 125 29.63 -5.28 -59.96
CA ILE A 125 30.85 -5.47 -59.19
C ILE A 125 31.85 -6.22 -60.06
N THR A 126 32.95 -5.56 -60.45
CA THR A 126 33.96 -6.12 -61.36
C THR A 126 35.30 -6.33 -60.66
N ALA A 127 35.95 -7.47 -60.90
CA ALA A 127 37.31 -7.72 -60.42
C ALA A 127 38.15 -8.56 -61.41
N SER A 128 39.45 -8.30 -61.46
CA SER A 128 40.41 -9.15 -62.19
C SER A 128 40.63 -10.48 -61.46
N THR A 129 41.15 -11.50 -62.17
CA THR A 129 41.58 -12.77 -61.54
C THR A 129 42.47 -12.51 -60.34
N GLY A 130 42.14 -13.14 -59.20
CA GLY A 130 42.92 -12.99 -57.96
C GLY A 130 42.54 -11.77 -57.10
N ALA A 131 41.61 -10.94 -57.57
CA ALA A 131 41.08 -9.78 -56.85
C ALA A 131 39.59 -9.95 -56.55
N TYR A 132 39.11 -9.17 -55.58
CA TYR A 132 37.72 -9.14 -55.14
C TYR A 132 37.24 -7.70 -55.21
N GLY A 133 36.12 -7.49 -55.88
CA GLY A 133 35.46 -6.18 -55.92
C GLY A 133 34.43 -6.10 -54.82
N ASP A 134 34.12 -4.88 -54.39
CA ASP A 134 33.04 -4.61 -53.48
C ASP A 134 32.05 -3.58 -54.06
N TYR A 135 30.80 -3.67 -53.62
CA TYR A 135 29.84 -2.59 -53.68
C TYR A 135 29.61 -2.10 -52.26
N THR A 136 29.61 -0.78 -52.05
CA THR A 136 29.13 -0.17 -50.81
C THR A 136 28.07 0.89 -51.15
N GLY A 137 26.91 0.83 -50.49
CA GLY A 137 25.81 1.78 -50.67
C GLY A 137 24.72 1.64 -49.60
N THR A 138 23.60 2.34 -49.74
CA THR A 138 22.49 2.30 -48.78
C THR A 138 21.24 1.63 -49.36
N ALA A 139 20.35 1.19 -48.47
CA ALA A 139 19.01 0.72 -48.80
C ALA A 139 18.00 1.12 -47.73
N LEU A 140 16.81 1.53 -48.16
CA LEU A 140 15.67 1.75 -47.29
C LEU A 140 14.78 0.50 -47.29
N VAL A 141 14.63 -0.12 -46.12
CA VAL A 141 13.72 -1.25 -45.91
C VAL A 141 12.41 -0.72 -45.33
N ALA A 142 11.30 -1.01 -46.00
CA ALA A 142 9.97 -0.51 -45.62
C ALA A 142 8.98 -1.63 -45.27
N ASP A 143 9.32 -2.88 -45.54
CA ASP A 143 8.46 -4.06 -45.40
C ASP A 143 9.02 -5.14 -44.45
N GLY A 144 10.10 -4.83 -43.73
CA GLY A 144 10.73 -5.71 -42.75
C GLY A 144 11.75 -6.70 -43.33
N GLN A 145 12.10 -6.59 -44.61
CA GLN A 145 13.06 -7.49 -45.25
C GLN A 145 13.96 -6.76 -46.25
N LEU A 146 15.27 -7.00 -46.17
CA LEU A 146 16.22 -6.56 -47.18
C LEU A 146 16.40 -7.66 -48.23
N ASN A 147 16.29 -7.28 -49.51
CA ASN A 147 16.32 -8.13 -50.68
C ASN A 147 17.46 -7.73 -51.63
N LEU A 148 18.37 -8.67 -51.89
CA LEU A 148 19.49 -8.53 -52.82
C LEU A 148 19.33 -9.48 -54.00
N GLY A 149 19.53 -8.99 -55.22
CA GLY A 149 19.54 -9.78 -56.44
C GLY A 149 20.93 -9.82 -57.08
N PHE A 150 21.42 -11.01 -57.41
CA PHE A 150 22.72 -11.21 -58.05
C PHE A 150 22.57 -11.84 -59.44
N GLY A 151 23.42 -11.45 -60.39
CA GLY A 151 23.37 -11.99 -61.75
C GLY A 151 24.69 -11.96 -62.50
N ARG A 152 24.63 -12.41 -63.76
CA ARG A 152 25.77 -12.63 -64.67
C ARG A 152 26.72 -13.71 -64.16
N ASP A 153 27.82 -13.35 -63.49
CA ASP A 153 28.68 -14.35 -62.85
C ASP A 153 28.07 -14.79 -61.51
N GLY A 154 27.37 -13.88 -60.83
CA GLY A 154 26.71 -14.11 -59.54
C GLY A 154 27.62 -14.75 -58.51
N ARG A 155 28.90 -14.35 -58.45
CA ARG A 155 29.82 -14.83 -57.42
C ARG A 155 29.68 -13.96 -56.19
N VAL A 156 29.17 -14.47 -55.08
CA VAL A 156 29.07 -13.69 -53.84
C VAL A 156 29.89 -14.38 -52.77
N ASN A 157 30.83 -13.62 -52.22
CA ASN A 157 31.72 -14.01 -51.13
C ASN A 157 31.13 -13.60 -49.79
N ALA A 158 30.69 -12.34 -49.66
CA ALA A 158 30.13 -11.85 -48.40
C ALA A 158 29.13 -10.70 -48.59
N VAL A 159 28.24 -10.56 -47.61
CA VAL A 159 27.31 -9.42 -47.47
C VAL A 159 27.40 -8.89 -46.04
N LEU A 160 27.58 -7.58 -45.89
CA LEU A 160 27.59 -6.88 -44.61
C LEU A 160 26.47 -5.86 -44.58
N ILE A 161 25.74 -5.79 -43.46
CA ILE A 161 24.55 -4.93 -43.28
C ILE A 161 24.68 -4.23 -41.94
N LYS A 162 24.60 -2.90 -41.93
CA LYS A 162 24.61 -2.10 -40.70
C LYS A 162 23.50 -1.06 -40.75
N PRO A 163 22.88 -0.68 -39.62
CA PRO A 163 22.04 0.51 -39.59
C PRO A 163 22.80 1.70 -40.16
N ALA A 164 22.13 2.53 -40.95
CA ALA A 164 22.75 3.71 -41.50
C ALA A 164 23.22 4.66 -40.39
N THR A 165 24.38 5.25 -40.63
CA THR A 165 25.00 6.18 -39.68
C THR A 165 24.19 7.47 -39.56
N ALA A 166 24.12 7.99 -38.35
CA ALA A 166 23.40 9.22 -38.06
C ALA A 166 24.00 10.43 -38.79
N PRO A 167 23.19 11.47 -39.12
CA PRO A 167 23.72 12.73 -39.61
C PRO A 167 24.70 13.37 -38.63
N THR A 168 25.71 14.03 -39.19
CA THR A 168 26.71 14.77 -38.42
C THR A 168 26.44 16.27 -38.45
N GLY A 169 27.10 17.03 -37.57
CA GLY A 169 27.03 18.50 -37.60
C GLY A 169 25.70 19.08 -37.12
N LEU A 170 24.95 18.36 -36.28
CA LEU A 170 23.73 18.87 -35.64
C LEU A 170 24.05 20.15 -34.85
N ALA A 171 23.38 21.24 -35.21
CA ALA A 171 23.53 22.54 -34.57
C ALA A 171 22.17 23.25 -34.45
N ALA A 172 22.01 24.05 -33.41
CA ALA A 172 20.89 24.98 -33.28
C ALA A 172 21.23 26.27 -34.03
N THR A 173 20.51 26.56 -35.11
CA THR A 173 20.76 27.71 -35.99
C THR A 173 19.97 28.95 -35.58
N ALA A 174 18.85 28.77 -34.88
CA ALA A 174 18.09 29.86 -34.29
C ALA A 174 17.35 29.41 -33.02
N ILE A 175 17.33 30.27 -32.01
CA ILE A 175 16.52 30.11 -30.81
C ILE A 175 15.60 31.33 -30.71
N LYS A 176 14.29 31.10 -30.75
CA LYS A 176 13.29 32.14 -30.54
C LYS A 176 12.93 32.16 -29.05
N ALA A 177 13.59 33.01 -28.26
CA ALA A 177 13.33 33.15 -26.83
C ALA A 177 12.15 34.12 -26.58
N THR A 178 10.92 33.65 -26.76
CA THR A 178 9.69 34.43 -26.52
C THR A 178 8.69 33.62 -25.68
N ALA A 179 7.51 34.18 -25.39
CA ALA A 179 6.43 33.44 -24.72
C ALA A 179 5.94 32.21 -25.52
N THR A 180 6.21 32.16 -26.83
CA THR A 180 6.03 30.96 -27.68
C THR A 180 7.37 30.56 -28.28
N PRO A 181 8.24 29.90 -27.50
CA PRO A 181 9.61 29.68 -27.89
C PRO A 181 9.74 28.54 -28.91
N SER A 182 10.83 28.57 -29.67
CA SER A 182 11.14 27.51 -30.64
C SER A 182 12.65 27.38 -30.85
N VAL A 183 13.10 26.17 -31.17
CA VAL A 183 14.48 25.88 -31.55
C VAL A 183 14.51 25.40 -32.99
N THR A 184 15.29 26.08 -33.84
CA THR A 184 15.55 25.63 -35.21
C THR A 184 16.89 24.92 -35.26
N LEU A 185 16.86 23.68 -35.74
CA LEU A 185 17.98 22.77 -35.87
C LEU A 185 18.36 22.62 -37.35
N ALA A 186 19.64 22.44 -37.62
CA ALA A 186 20.17 22.03 -38.91
C ALA A 186 21.32 21.04 -38.74
N TRP A 187 21.56 20.21 -39.75
CA TRP A 187 22.64 19.22 -39.77
C TRP A 187 23.18 19.03 -41.20
N ASN A 188 24.24 18.22 -41.34
CA ASN A 188 24.78 17.89 -42.66
C ASN A 188 23.89 16.86 -43.35
N ALA A 189 23.53 17.09 -44.61
CA ALA A 189 22.75 16.12 -45.40
C ALA A 189 23.54 14.82 -45.62
N THR A 190 22.88 13.67 -45.45
CA THR A 190 23.51 12.33 -45.57
C THR A 190 23.10 11.58 -46.85
N GLY A 191 22.31 12.21 -47.73
CA GLY A 191 21.73 11.54 -48.90
C GLY A 191 20.49 10.69 -48.60
N SER A 192 20.09 10.60 -47.32
CA SER A 192 18.86 9.93 -46.88
C SER A 192 17.59 10.63 -47.41
N THR A 193 16.51 9.86 -47.55
CA THR A 193 15.18 10.36 -47.97
C THR A 193 14.40 11.06 -46.83
N GLY A 194 14.89 10.99 -45.60
CA GLY A 194 14.28 11.68 -44.46
C GLY A 194 15.08 11.53 -43.16
N TYR A 195 14.67 12.28 -42.13
CA TYR A 195 15.32 12.31 -40.83
C TYR A 195 14.30 12.19 -39.71
N GLU A 196 14.71 11.66 -38.57
CA GLU A 196 13.92 11.53 -37.35
C GLU A 196 14.56 12.36 -36.24
N ILE A 197 13.77 13.24 -35.61
CA ILE A 197 14.25 14.20 -34.62
C ILE A 197 13.76 13.78 -33.23
N TYR A 198 14.69 13.73 -32.28
CA TYR A 198 14.43 13.31 -30.92
C TYR A 198 14.84 14.41 -29.93
N ARG A 199 14.14 14.44 -28.79
CA ARG A 199 14.43 15.33 -27.66
C ARG A 199 14.37 14.57 -26.34
N ALA A 200 15.25 14.92 -25.42
CA ALA A 200 15.27 14.47 -24.03
C ALA A 200 15.57 15.64 -23.08
N GLU A 201 15.31 15.48 -21.78
CA GLU A 201 15.67 16.47 -20.75
C GLU A 201 17.16 16.36 -20.35
N ASN A 202 17.79 15.22 -20.60
CA ASN A 202 19.21 14.97 -20.35
C ASN A 202 19.77 13.94 -21.35
N THR A 203 21.09 13.74 -21.37
CA THR A 203 21.77 12.86 -22.34
C THR A 203 21.50 11.37 -22.14
N ALA A 204 21.01 10.96 -20.97
CA ALA A 204 20.65 9.56 -20.68
C ALA A 204 19.23 9.20 -21.16
N GLY A 205 18.41 10.20 -21.52
CA GLY A 205 17.03 10.00 -21.94
C GLY A 205 16.02 10.07 -20.78
N PRO A 206 14.79 9.55 -20.96
CA PRO A 206 14.29 8.89 -22.17
C PRO A 206 14.16 9.87 -23.36
N TRP A 207 14.36 9.34 -24.58
CA TRP A 207 14.25 10.11 -25.82
C TRP A 207 12.83 10.07 -26.37
N THR A 208 12.26 11.25 -26.67
CA THR A 208 10.95 11.38 -27.31
C THR A 208 11.13 11.79 -28.76
N LYS A 209 10.53 11.06 -29.70
CA LYS A 209 10.49 11.46 -31.11
C LYS A 209 9.56 12.67 -31.28
N LEU A 210 10.10 13.79 -31.73
CA LEU A 210 9.34 15.01 -32.00
C LEU A 210 8.63 14.97 -33.36
N GLY A 211 9.26 14.31 -34.35
CA GLY A 211 8.75 14.25 -35.72
C GLY A 211 9.81 13.80 -36.72
N GLY A 212 9.50 13.97 -38.00
CA GLY A 212 10.43 13.73 -39.10
C GLY A 212 10.56 14.92 -40.03
N SER A 213 11.63 14.96 -40.83
CA SER A 213 11.91 16.01 -41.82
C SER A 213 12.46 15.41 -43.11
N SER A 214 12.06 15.94 -44.27
CA SER A 214 12.66 15.60 -45.57
C SER A 214 13.87 16.47 -45.92
N GLU A 215 14.09 17.53 -45.15
CA GLU A 215 15.21 18.48 -45.31
C GLU A 215 16.17 18.32 -44.13
N PRO A 216 17.46 18.70 -44.27
CA PRO A 216 18.43 18.63 -43.18
C PRO A 216 18.25 19.74 -42.12
N ALA A 217 16.99 20.04 -41.78
CA ALA A 217 16.57 21.04 -40.81
C ALA A 217 15.21 20.68 -40.18
N PHE A 218 14.97 21.16 -38.96
CA PHE A 218 13.71 21.00 -38.24
C PHE A 218 13.51 22.12 -37.23
N THR A 219 12.27 22.60 -37.06
CA THR A 219 11.91 23.57 -36.02
C THR A 219 11.05 22.91 -34.96
N ASP A 220 11.59 22.77 -33.75
CA ASP A 220 10.83 22.37 -32.57
C ASP A 220 10.11 23.60 -31.99
N GLY A 221 8.78 23.60 -32.09
CA GLY A 221 7.89 24.64 -31.54
C GLY A 221 7.28 24.30 -30.18
N THR A 222 7.72 23.21 -29.55
CA THR A 222 7.20 22.72 -28.26
C THR A 222 8.12 22.90 -27.04
N PRO A 223 9.35 23.48 -27.11
CA PRO A 223 10.16 23.61 -25.90
C PRO A 223 9.58 24.69 -24.99
N GLU A 224 10.01 24.72 -23.72
CA GLU A 224 9.66 25.80 -22.79
C GLU A 224 10.82 26.80 -22.62
N LEU A 225 10.48 28.06 -22.38
CA LEU A 225 11.45 29.15 -22.28
C LEU A 225 12.33 28.96 -21.04
N GLY A 226 13.64 29.07 -21.22
CA GLY A 226 14.66 28.97 -20.18
C GLY A 226 15.10 27.55 -19.84
N LEU A 227 14.37 26.51 -20.28
CA LEU A 227 14.76 25.12 -20.05
C LEU A 227 15.86 24.66 -21.01
N THR A 228 16.55 23.59 -20.61
CA THR A 228 17.60 22.95 -21.40
C THR A 228 17.10 21.60 -21.90
N TYR A 229 17.31 21.34 -23.18
CA TYR A 229 16.94 20.10 -23.84
C TYR A 229 18.15 19.52 -24.55
N VAL A 230 18.14 18.21 -24.74
CA VAL A 230 19.11 17.50 -25.56
C VAL A 230 18.41 17.01 -26.81
N TYR A 231 18.93 17.36 -27.98
CA TYR A 231 18.40 16.94 -29.28
C TYR A 231 19.32 15.92 -29.93
N ALA A 232 18.74 14.97 -30.65
CA ALA A 232 19.47 14.05 -31.51
C ALA A 232 18.70 13.88 -32.81
N VAL A 233 19.43 13.58 -33.89
CA VAL A 233 18.84 13.31 -35.20
C VAL A 233 19.34 11.95 -35.66
N ALA A 234 18.44 11.15 -36.19
CA ALA A 234 18.73 9.89 -36.87
C ALA A 234 18.19 9.94 -38.30
N VAL A 235 18.65 9.01 -39.13
CA VAL A 235 17.88 8.58 -40.30
C VAL A 235 16.88 7.49 -39.84
N PRO A 236 15.78 7.26 -40.57
CA PRO A 236 14.78 6.25 -40.20
C PRO A 236 15.40 4.90 -39.81
N GLY A 237 15.16 4.44 -38.58
CA GLY A 237 15.68 3.16 -38.07
C GLY A 237 17.21 3.08 -37.90
N GLY A 238 17.92 4.19 -38.11
CA GLY A 238 19.36 4.31 -37.93
C GLY A 238 19.78 4.61 -36.49
N THR A 239 21.07 4.87 -36.31
CA THR A 239 21.62 5.28 -35.01
C THR A 239 21.21 6.70 -34.63
N LEU A 240 21.06 6.97 -33.32
CA LEU A 240 20.95 8.34 -32.83
C LEU A 240 22.31 9.05 -32.98
N GLY A 241 22.28 10.22 -33.60
CA GLY A 241 23.47 11.06 -33.75
C GLY A 241 23.97 11.64 -32.44
N ALA A 242 25.14 12.28 -32.51
CA ALA A 242 25.73 12.94 -31.36
C ALA A 242 24.75 13.97 -30.75
N PRO A 243 24.50 13.93 -29.43
CA PRO A 243 23.51 14.79 -28.79
C PRO A 243 23.95 16.26 -28.81
N LEU A 244 22.99 17.16 -29.06
CA LEU A 244 23.14 18.60 -28.97
C LEU A 244 22.34 19.13 -27.77
N THR A 245 23.04 19.67 -26.77
CA THR A 245 22.40 20.35 -25.63
C THR A 245 22.09 21.80 -25.98
N VAL A 246 20.83 22.21 -25.86
CA VAL A 246 20.35 23.56 -26.16
C VAL A 246 19.56 24.11 -24.98
N THR A 247 20.00 25.23 -24.42
CA THR A 247 19.19 26.03 -23.47
C THR A 247 18.39 27.07 -24.25
N VAL A 248 17.07 27.11 -24.04
CA VAL A 248 16.15 27.98 -24.79
C VAL A 248 16.16 29.39 -24.19
N LYS A 249 17.16 30.18 -24.58
CA LYS A 249 17.33 31.57 -24.16
C LYS A 249 18.12 32.40 -25.18
N ASP A 250 18.02 33.71 -25.07
CA ASP A 250 18.95 34.66 -25.67
C ASP A 250 20.11 34.91 -24.70
N THR A 251 21.30 34.44 -25.05
CA THR A 251 22.50 34.55 -24.20
C THR A 251 23.01 35.98 -24.03
N THR A 252 22.49 36.94 -24.79
CA THR A 252 22.87 38.37 -24.69
C THR A 252 22.02 39.14 -23.68
N GLN A 253 20.90 38.55 -23.23
CA GLN A 253 19.98 39.16 -22.27
C GLN A 253 20.23 38.60 -20.87
N ALA A 254 20.00 39.43 -19.85
CA ALA A 254 20.02 38.96 -18.47
C ALA A 254 18.75 38.15 -18.15
N ALA A 255 18.88 37.15 -17.28
CA ALA A 255 17.71 36.48 -16.71
C ALA A 255 16.89 37.47 -15.85
N PRO A 256 15.57 37.29 -15.72
CA PRO A 256 14.75 38.09 -14.82
C PRO A 256 15.20 37.99 -13.37
N ALA A 257 14.76 38.96 -12.56
CA ALA A 257 14.93 38.89 -11.11
C ALA A 257 14.13 37.73 -10.49
N VAL A 258 14.48 37.35 -9.27
CA VAL A 258 13.76 36.32 -8.51
C VAL A 258 12.33 36.79 -8.22
N PRO A 259 11.29 35.96 -8.46
CA PRO A 259 9.93 36.29 -8.04
C PRO A 259 9.84 36.51 -6.53
N GLU A 260 9.25 37.63 -6.12
CA GLU A 260 9.03 38.01 -4.72
C GLU A 260 7.55 38.01 -4.34
N GLY A 261 7.27 37.87 -3.05
CA GLY A 261 5.91 37.97 -2.50
C GLY A 261 4.98 36.83 -2.93
N LEU A 262 5.52 35.61 -3.10
CA LEU A 262 4.70 34.41 -3.26
C LEU A 262 3.85 34.22 -2.00
N GLU A 263 2.54 34.27 -2.17
CA GLU A 263 1.57 34.23 -1.08
C GLU A 263 0.35 33.37 -1.43
N LEU A 264 -0.31 32.88 -0.38
CA LEU A 264 -1.58 32.18 -0.48
C LEU A 264 -2.72 33.19 -0.65
N VAL A 265 -3.53 33.03 -1.69
CA VAL A 265 -4.77 33.82 -1.88
C VAL A 265 -5.97 33.09 -1.29
N ALA A 266 -6.08 31.79 -1.56
CA ALA A 266 -7.12 30.95 -0.99
C ALA A 266 -6.70 29.49 -0.92
N ALA A 267 -7.20 28.76 0.08
CA ALA A 267 -7.07 27.32 0.19
C ALA A 267 -8.41 26.65 0.53
N SER A 268 -8.64 25.47 -0.03
CA SER A 268 -9.76 24.58 0.30
C SER A 268 -9.36 23.14 0.00
N SER A 269 -10.17 22.18 0.42
CA SER A 269 -9.92 20.74 0.21
C SER A 269 -9.91 20.29 -1.26
N LYS A 270 -10.05 21.21 -2.22
CA LYS A 270 -10.04 20.92 -3.66
C LYS A 270 -9.06 21.79 -4.44
N LYS A 271 -8.59 22.90 -3.87
CA LYS A 271 -7.80 23.87 -4.61
C LYS A 271 -7.00 24.81 -3.73
N ILE A 272 -5.85 25.23 -4.26
CA ILE A 272 -4.94 26.23 -3.69
C ILE A 272 -4.74 27.32 -4.75
N THR A 273 -5.04 28.56 -4.40
CA THR A 273 -4.80 29.73 -5.26
C THR A 273 -3.63 30.53 -4.71
N LEU A 274 -2.65 30.79 -5.58
CA LEU A 274 -1.39 31.47 -5.29
C LEU A 274 -1.28 32.77 -6.09
N ARG A 275 -0.55 33.73 -5.54
CA ARG A 275 -0.17 34.97 -6.22
C ARG A 275 1.26 35.34 -5.88
N TRP A 276 1.92 36.05 -6.78
CA TRP A 276 3.22 36.70 -6.53
C TRP A 276 3.26 38.06 -7.23
N ARG A 277 4.32 38.85 -6.96
CA ARG A 277 4.51 40.13 -7.65
C ARG A 277 4.98 39.88 -9.09
N PRO A 278 4.41 40.56 -10.10
CA PRO A 278 4.94 40.52 -11.46
C PRO A 278 6.41 40.96 -11.51
N VAL A 279 7.24 40.19 -12.22
CA VAL A 279 8.67 40.45 -12.41
C VAL A 279 8.88 41.17 -13.75
N GLU A 280 9.58 42.30 -13.72
CA GLU A 280 9.95 43.02 -14.94
C GLU A 280 10.82 42.15 -15.86
N GLY A 281 10.48 42.08 -17.15
CA GLY A 281 11.19 41.25 -18.13
C GLY A 281 10.82 39.76 -18.12
N ALA A 282 9.99 39.30 -17.18
CA ALA A 282 9.43 37.95 -17.23
C ALA A 282 8.33 37.85 -18.29
N LEU A 283 8.39 36.81 -19.11
CA LEU A 283 7.38 36.46 -20.11
C LEU A 283 6.47 35.33 -19.63
N LEU A 284 7.01 34.44 -18.78
CA LEU A 284 6.37 33.25 -18.25
C LEU A 284 6.87 32.97 -16.82
N TYR A 285 6.17 32.11 -16.09
CA TYR A 285 6.55 31.61 -14.78
C TYR A 285 6.42 30.10 -14.73
N HIS A 286 7.47 29.41 -14.31
CA HIS A 286 7.48 27.97 -14.05
C HIS A 286 7.11 27.72 -12.60
N LEU A 287 6.13 26.83 -12.40
CA LEU A 287 5.57 26.52 -11.09
C LEU A 287 6.00 25.13 -10.67
N TYR A 288 6.36 25.01 -9.39
CA TYR A 288 6.82 23.77 -8.79
C TYR A 288 6.04 23.47 -7.53
N ARG A 289 5.72 22.19 -7.33
CA ARG A 289 5.13 21.61 -6.12
C ARG A 289 5.97 20.43 -5.70
N ASP A 290 6.50 20.45 -4.48
CA ASP A 290 7.37 19.42 -3.92
C ASP A 290 8.50 19.03 -4.89
N ASP A 291 9.15 20.07 -5.41
CA ASP A 291 10.25 19.98 -6.36
C ASP A 291 9.88 19.41 -7.76
N ARG A 292 8.62 19.00 -7.98
CA ARG A 292 8.07 18.63 -9.30
C ARG A 292 7.51 19.83 -10.04
N ARG A 293 7.83 19.98 -11.33
CA ARG A 293 7.26 21.03 -12.21
C ARG A 293 5.77 20.74 -12.46
N LEU A 294 4.90 21.68 -12.09
CA LEU A 294 3.45 21.63 -12.37
C LEU A 294 3.11 22.11 -13.77
N GLY A 295 3.80 23.16 -14.23
CA GLY A 295 3.54 23.78 -15.51
C GLY A 295 4.07 25.20 -15.60
N VAL A 296 3.64 25.90 -16.64
CA VAL A 296 4.08 27.26 -16.97
C VAL A 296 2.88 28.18 -17.21
N VAL A 297 2.91 29.40 -16.66
CA VAL A 297 1.85 30.41 -16.80
C VAL A 297 2.39 31.76 -17.22
N ALA A 298 1.57 32.59 -17.88
CA ALA A 298 1.95 33.95 -18.27
C ALA A 298 1.66 34.99 -17.18
N GLU A 299 0.67 34.74 -16.33
CA GLU A 299 0.23 35.69 -15.30
C GLU A 299 0.90 35.40 -13.95
N ALA A 300 0.98 36.43 -13.09
CA ALA A 300 1.58 36.33 -11.76
C ALA A 300 0.62 35.72 -10.71
N GLY A 301 0.02 34.59 -11.06
CA GLY A 301 -0.90 33.84 -10.22
C GLY A 301 -1.21 32.46 -10.79
N TYR A 302 -1.63 31.54 -9.91
CA TYR A 302 -1.94 30.16 -10.29
C TYR A 302 -3.00 29.57 -9.37
N THR A 303 -3.83 28.67 -9.90
CA THR A 303 -4.70 27.82 -9.08
C THR A 303 -4.32 26.37 -9.34
N ASP A 304 -3.87 25.70 -8.29
CA ASP A 304 -3.74 24.25 -8.27
C ASP A 304 -5.11 23.65 -7.94
N GLU A 305 -5.67 22.87 -8.87
CA GLU A 305 -6.99 22.22 -8.74
C GLU A 305 -6.87 20.73 -8.34
N LEU A 306 -5.65 20.21 -8.20
CA LEU A 306 -5.36 18.82 -7.80
C LEU A 306 -4.57 18.85 -6.51
N VAL A 307 -5.24 19.26 -5.43
CA VAL A 307 -4.62 19.42 -4.11
C VAL A 307 -4.93 18.18 -3.27
N PRO A 308 -3.94 17.31 -3.02
CA PRO A 308 -4.02 16.30 -1.97
C PRO A 308 -4.37 16.91 -0.61
N SER A 309 -4.74 16.07 0.35
CA SER A 309 -5.03 16.50 1.74
C SER A 309 -3.84 17.18 2.41
N ASP A 310 -2.64 16.95 1.90
CA ASP A 310 -1.40 17.12 2.64
C ASP A 310 -0.77 18.49 2.40
N ARG A 311 0.33 18.74 3.12
CA ARG A 311 1.10 19.99 2.95
C ARG A 311 1.95 19.91 1.69
N HIS A 312 1.85 20.93 0.85
CA HIS A 312 2.64 21.03 -0.36
C HIS A 312 3.50 22.28 -0.37
N ARG A 313 4.75 22.15 -0.84
CA ARG A 313 5.72 23.24 -0.96
C ARG A 313 5.70 23.80 -2.36
N TYR A 314 5.32 25.06 -2.49
CA TYR A 314 5.25 25.77 -3.77
C TYR A 314 6.42 26.72 -3.97
N ARG A 315 6.91 26.75 -5.22
CA ARG A 315 7.95 27.67 -5.68
C ARG A 315 7.63 28.16 -7.09
N VAL A 316 8.10 29.37 -7.39
CA VAL A 316 7.92 30.00 -8.70
C VAL A 316 9.26 30.48 -9.23
N VAL A 317 9.50 30.25 -10.52
CA VAL A 317 10.70 30.71 -11.26
C VAL A 317 10.24 31.56 -12.43
N ALA A 318 10.73 32.78 -12.56
CA ALA A 318 10.44 33.63 -13.73
C ALA A 318 11.27 33.19 -14.94
N ALA A 319 10.68 33.24 -16.13
CA ALA A 319 11.35 33.00 -17.40
C ALA A 319 11.22 34.23 -18.29
N GLY A 320 12.36 34.78 -18.70
CA GLY A 320 12.44 35.89 -19.66
C GLY A 320 13.29 35.51 -20.85
N THR A 321 13.55 36.47 -21.73
CA THR A 321 14.39 36.25 -22.93
C THR A 321 15.78 35.73 -22.55
N GLY A 322 16.38 36.22 -21.45
CA GLY A 322 17.68 35.76 -20.93
C GLY A 322 17.69 34.42 -20.18
N GLY A 323 16.54 33.74 -20.08
CA GLY A 323 16.41 32.44 -19.41
C GLY A 323 15.66 32.49 -18.07
N LEU A 324 15.93 31.50 -17.21
CA LEU A 324 15.29 31.38 -15.89
C LEU A 324 15.97 32.23 -14.82
N SER A 325 15.17 32.82 -13.93
CA SER A 325 15.63 33.37 -12.66
C SER A 325 16.03 32.26 -11.67
N ALA A 326 16.54 32.63 -10.49
CA ALA A 326 16.51 31.70 -9.34
C ALA A 326 15.06 31.53 -8.82
N SER A 327 14.84 30.52 -7.99
CA SER A 327 13.54 30.22 -7.38
C SER A 327 13.13 31.25 -6.34
N SER A 328 11.84 31.54 -6.25
CA SER A 328 11.22 32.26 -5.14
C SER A 328 11.49 31.57 -3.80
N ALA A 329 11.19 32.28 -2.70
CA ALA A 329 10.98 31.66 -1.40
C ALA A 329 9.90 30.56 -1.48
N THR A 330 9.99 29.56 -0.63
CA THR A 330 9.03 28.45 -0.57
C THR A 330 7.80 28.88 0.21
N LEU A 331 6.61 28.60 -0.33
CA LEU A 331 5.35 28.73 0.39
C LEU A 331 4.79 27.33 0.66
N THR A 332 4.53 27.01 1.92
CA THR A 332 3.84 25.76 2.30
C THR A 332 2.35 26.01 2.40
N SER A 333 1.53 25.15 1.80
CA SER A 333 0.07 25.24 1.90
C SER A 333 -0.46 24.79 3.26
N PRO A 334 -1.63 25.32 3.70
CA PRO A 334 -2.33 24.77 4.86
C PRO A 334 -3.01 23.46 4.52
N VAL A 335 -3.11 22.57 5.51
CA VAL A 335 -4.02 21.42 5.49
C VAL A 335 -5.44 21.92 5.79
N THR A 336 -6.36 21.67 4.87
CA THR A 336 -7.73 22.22 4.92
C THR A 336 -8.82 21.18 5.23
N ALA A 337 -8.43 19.92 5.34
CA ALA A 337 -9.26 18.83 5.79
C ALA A 337 -8.39 17.85 6.56
N TYR A 338 -8.91 17.35 7.68
CA TYR A 338 -8.39 16.22 8.43
C TYR A 338 -9.57 15.25 8.46
N PRO A 339 -9.42 14.02 7.94
CA PRO A 339 -10.51 13.09 7.81
C PRO A 339 -11.22 12.82 9.14
N LEU A 340 -12.56 12.75 9.11
CA LEU A 340 -13.37 12.42 10.28
C LEU A 340 -13.63 10.92 10.28
N ARG A 341 -12.87 10.17 11.08
CA ARG A 341 -12.94 8.71 11.14
C ARG A 341 -14.32 8.22 11.55
N ARG A 342 -14.78 7.16 10.88
CA ARG A 342 -16.01 6.48 11.25
C ARG A 342 -15.71 5.30 12.15
N MET A 343 -16.39 5.28 13.30
CA MET A 343 -16.27 4.26 14.35
C MET A 343 -17.65 3.67 14.65
N ALA A 344 -17.68 2.52 15.32
CA ALA A 344 -18.93 1.84 15.69
C ALA A 344 -19.84 2.72 16.55
N LYS A 345 -21.16 2.57 16.38
CA LYS A 345 -22.16 3.26 17.21
C LYS A 345 -22.51 2.41 18.43
N LEU A 346 -21.72 2.55 19.49
CA LEU A 346 -21.88 1.73 20.68
C LEU A 346 -22.96 2.20 21.65
N ASP A 347 -23.55 1.24 22.34
CA ASP A 347 -24.39 1.45 23.51
C ASP A 347 -23.53 1.74 24.76
N ARG A 348 -24.15 1.78 25.94
CA ARG A 348 -23.43 2.08 27.20
C ARG A 348 -22.59 0.91 27.71
N GLY A 349 -22.64 -0.28 27.11
CA GLY A 349 -21.88 -1.45 27.54
C GLY A 349 -22.05 -1.76 29.03
N LEU A 350 -23.21 -1.43 29.63
CA LEU A 350 -23.38 -1.49 31.08
C LEU A 350 -23.20 -2.93 31.55
N VAL A 351 -22.27 -3.16 32.49
CA VAL A 351 -21.99 -4.49 33.05
C VAL A 351 -21.94 -4.42 34.57
N ALA A 352 -22.26 -5.53 35.22
CA ALA A 352 -22.28 -5.66 36.67
C ALA A 352 -21.55 -6.94 37.08
N VAL A 353 -20.29 -6.80 37.53
CA VAL A 353 -19.39 -7.90 37.88
C VAL A 353 -19.38 -8.10 39.40
N PRO A 354 -19.73 -9.29 39.92
CA PRO A 354 -19.61 -9.57 41.35
C PRO A 354 -18.15 -9.69 41.77
N THR A 355 -17.82 -9.11 42.94
CA THR A 355 -16.50 -9.07 43.55
C THR A 355 -16.61 -9.51 45.01
N GLU A 356 -15.47 -9.70 45.70
CA GLU A 356 -15.48 -10.01 47.14
C GLU A 356 -16.05 -8.86 47.99
N GLN A 357 -16.03 -7.62 47.47
CA GLN A 357 -16.44 -6.41 48.18
C GLN A 357 -17.86 -5.95 47.82
N GLY A 358 -18.45 -6.46 46.73
CA GLY A 358 -19.77 -6.02 46.26
C GLY A 358 -20.00 -6.41 44.80
N THR A 359 -20.79 -5.62 44.08
CA THR A 359 -20.92 -5.68 42.62
C THR A 359 -20.29 -4.43 42.05
N LEU A 360 -19.23 -4.58 41.26
CA LEU A 360 -18.69 -3.49 40.47
C LEU A 360 -19.56 -3.31 39.23
N VAL A 361 -20.18 -2.14 39.11
CA VAL A 361 -20.98 -1.77 37.94
C VAL A 361 -20.17 -0.78 37.12
N SER A 362 -19.92 -1.06 35.85
CA SER A 362 -19.17 -0.19 34.94
C SER A 362 -19.88 -0.01 33.60
N TRP A 363 -19.57 1.07 32.88
CA TRP A 363 -20.20 1.43 31.60
C TRP A 363 -19.31 2.35 30.78
N ARG A 364 -19.55 2.40 29.47
CA ARG A 364 -18.72 3.16 28.54
C ARG A 364 -18.97 4.67 28.71
N MET A 365 -17.88 5.43 28.83
CA MET A 365 -17.86 6.79 28.30
C MET A 365 -17.62 6.66 26.79
N LEU A 366 -18.49 7.24 25.97
CA LEU A 366 -18.39 7.11 24.53
C LEU A 366 -17.46 8.21 24.01
N GLY A 367 -16.71 7.95 22.93
CA GLY A 367 -15.92 9.00 22.26
C GLY A 367 -16.75 10.15 21.69
N THR A 368 -18.08 10.00 21.60
CA THR A 368 -19.02 11.09 21.25
C THR A 368 -19.47 11.92 22.45
N ASP A 369 -19.22 11.46 23.68
CA ASP A 369 -19.55 12.23 24.88
C ASP A 369 -18.52 13.38 25.05
N PRO A 370 -18.95 14.57 25.51
CA PRO A 370 -18.03 15.63 25.88
C PRO A 370 -17.25 15.26 27.15
N ALA A 371 -16.07 15.86 27.35
CA ALA A 371 -15.20 15.58 28.49
C ALA A 371 -15.88 15.82 29.85
N GLU A 372 -16.81 16.77 29.93
CA GLU A 372 -17.58 17.13 31.12
C GLU A 372 -18.81 16.25 31.37
N VAL A 373 -19.04 15.20 30.57
CA VAL A 373 -20.15 14.26 30.80
C VAL A 373 -20.13 13.70 32.22
N SER A 374 -21.33 13.56 32.80
CA SER A 374 -21.54 12.86 34.06
C SER A 374 -22.65 11.83 33.89
N PHE A 375 -22.88 11.00 34.91
CA PHE A 375 -23.77 9.85 34.86
C PHE A 375 -24.64 9.76 36.09
N LYS A 376 -25.86 9.24 35.91
CA LYS A 376 -26.72 8.79 37.00
C LYS A 376 -26.89 7.28 36.90
N LEU A 377 -26.55 6.60 37.98
CA LEU A 377 -26.71 5.16 38.12
C LEU A 377 -27.96 4.85 38.95
N TYR A 378 -28.78 3.92 38.47
CA TYR A 378 -30.00 3.49 39.14
C TYR A 378 -29.93 2.00 39.45
N ARG A 379 -30.54 1.58 40.56
CA ARG A 379 -30.83 0.19 40.90
C ARG A 379 -32.32 0.02 41.15
N ASP A 380 -32.94 -0.89 40.42
CA ASP A 380 -34.39 -1.14 40.44
C ASP A 380 -35.20 0.15 40.27
N GLY A 381 -34.72 1.05 39.40
CA GLY A 381 -35.33 2.35 39.11
C GLY A 381 -35.05 3.47 40.13
N THR A 382 -34.43 3.16 41.27
CA THR A 382 -34.04 4.15 42.30
C THR A 382 -32.64 4.68 42.04
N LEU A 383 -32.44 6.00 42.08
CA LEU A 383 -31.13 6.62 41.92
C LEU A 383 -30.20 6.16 43.05
N LEU A 384 -29.08 5.53 42.68
CA LEU A 384 -28.01 5.17 43.61
C LEU A 384 -27.03 6.33 43.79
N THR A 385 -26.53 6.86 42.68
CA THR A 385 -25.51 7.91 42.69
C THR A 385 -25.56 8.76 41.42
N ALA A 386 -25.05 9.98 41.52
CA ALA A 386 -24.63 10.80 40.40
C ALA A 386 -23.10 10.92 40.48
N THR A 387 -22.40 10.63 39.38
CA THR A 387 -20.94 10.56 39.35
C THR A 387 -20.42 10.98 37.99
N ASP A 388 -19.18 11.45 37.94
CA ASP A 388 -18.42 11.68 36.71
C ASP A 388 -17.63 10.43 36.27
N LYS A 389 -17.48 9.42 37.13
CA LYS A 389 -16.83 8.15 36.81
C LYS A 389 -17.72 7.24 35.95
N THR A 390 -17.08 6.22 35.41
CA THR A 390 -17.68 5.16 34.59
C THR A 390 -17.77 3.81 35.31
N ASN A 391 -17.52 3.80 36.63
CA ASN A 391 -17.74 2.64 37.49
C ASN A 391 -18.29 3.04 38.86
N TYR A 392 -18.90 2.07 39.54
CA TYR A 392 -19.40 2.21 40.89
C TYR A 392 -19.48 0.85 41.60
N LEU A 393 -18.89 0.75 42.80
CA LEU A 393 -19.01 -0.43 43.64
C LEU A 393 -20.27 -0.33 44.52
N ASP A 394 -21.25 -1.19 44.27
CA ASP A 394 -22.50 -1.28 45.03
C ASP A 394 -22.58 -2.58 45.85
N HIS A 395 -23.34 -2.59 46.94
CA HIS A 395 -23.56 -3.78 47.78
C HIS A 395 -24.95 -4.41 47.57
N GLY A 396 -25.70 -3.99 46.56
CA GLY A 396 -27.02 -4.55 46.22
C GLY A 396 -26.99 -5.61 45.12
N THR A 397 -28.14 -6.26 44.94
CA THR A 397 -28.34 -7.37 43.98
C THR A 397 -29.43 -7.07 42.94
N GLY A 398 -29.88 -5.81 42.88
CA GLY A 398 -30.92 -5.34 41.96
C GLY A 398 -30.45 -5.24 40.51
N SER A 399 -31.34 -4.77 39.64
CA SER A 399 -31.00 -4.49 38.24
C SER A 399 -30.55 -3.05 38.05
N TYR A 400 -29.47 -2.84 37.30
CA TYR A 400 -28.86 -1.54 37.09
C TYR A 400 -29.23 -0.92 35.74
N THR A 401 -29.39 0.40 35.71
CA THR A 401 -29.44 1.19 34.48
C THR A 401 -28.62 2.46 34.67
N VAL A 402 -28.01 2.96 33.61
CA VAL A 402 -27.23 4.21 33.62
C VAL A 402 -27.80 5.20 32.61
N ALA A 403 -27.77 6.48 32.94
CA ALA A 403 -28.03 7.57 31.99
C ALA A 403 -26.90 8.59 32.03
N ALA A 404 -26.41 8.99 30.85
CA ALA A 404 -25.54 10.15 30.73
C ALA A 404 -26.32 11.43 31.06
N VAL A 405 -25.63 12.39 31.64
CA VAL A 405 -26.12 13.73 31.95
C VAL A 405 -25.25 14.71 31.17
N LEU A 406 -25.86 15.36 30.18
CA LEU A 406 -25.21 16.25 29.22
C LEU A 406 -25.82 17.65 29.40
N ASP A 407 -24.98 18.66 29.66
CA ASP A 407 -25.42 20.03 29.97
C ASP A 407 -26.54 20.08 31.05
N GLY A 408 -26.37 19.28 32.10
CA GLY A 408 -27.33 19.15 33.20
C GLY A 408 -28.63 18.39 32.87
N GLN A 409 -28.82 17.93 31.62
CA GLN A 409 -29.99 17.17 31.20
C GLN A 409 -29.69 15.66 31.20
N GLU A 410 -30.54 14.90 31.90
CA GLU A 410 -30.47 13.44 31.90
C GLU A 410 -30.98 12.89 30.56
N GLY A 411 -30.15 12.07 29.91
CA GLY A 411 -30.46 11.38 28.68
C GLY A 411 -31.30 10.11 28.89
N ARG A 412 -31.40 9.31 27.83
CA ARG A 412 -32.07 8.00 27.89
C ARG A 412 -31.28 7.04 28.78
N ARG A 413 -31.98 6.28 29.62
CA ARG A 413 -31.40 5.18 30.40
C ARG A 413 -31.05 4.00 29.50
N SER A 414 -29.93 3.35 29.80
CA SER A 414 -29.48 2.10 29.18
C SER A 414 -30.50 0.97 29.34
N ALA A 415 -30.29 -0.13 28.63
CA ALA A 415 -30.94 -1.39 28.95
C ALA A 415 -30.60 -1.81 30.40
N PRO A 416 -31.53 -2.47 31.12
CA PRO A 416 -31.29 -2.95 32.46
C PRO A 416 -30.39 -4.19 32.46
N VAL A 417 -29.35 -4.20 33.30
CA VAL A 417 -28.50 -5.38 33.50
C VAL A 417 -28.60 -5.90 34.92
N ARG A 418 -28.28 -7.18 35.11
CA ARG A 418 -28.18 -7.81 36.43
C ARG A 418 -26.72 -8.18 36.69
N PRO A 419 -26.30 -8.25 37.97
CA PRO A 419 -25.02 -8.84 38.31
C PRO A 419 -24.86 -10.22 37.66
N TRP A 420 -23.68 -10.48 37.09
CA TRP A 420 -23.31 -11.81 36.66
C TRP A 420 -23.34 -12.80 37.84
N ALA A 421 -23.44 -14.09 37.53
CA ALA A 421 -23.45 -15.14 38.55
C ALA A 421 -22.07 -15.39 39.19
N ALA A 422 -21.00 -15.02 38.49
CA ALA A 422 -19.61 -15.11 38.90
C ALA A 422 -18.83 -13.91 38.33
N ALA A 423 -17.54 -13.79 38.63
CA ALA A 423 -16.65 -12.76 38.07
C ALA A 423 -16.40 -12.91 36.54
N TYR A 424 -17.21 -13.73 35.87
CA TYR A 424 -17.17 -13.99 34.45
C TYR A 424 -18.57 -14.34 33.93
N LEU A 425 -18.73 -14.20 32.61
CA LEU A 425 -19.88 -14.66 31.83
C LEU A 425 -19.46 -15.79 30.90
N ASP A 426 -20.17 -16.92 30.94
CA ASP A 426 -19.98 -18.03 30.00
C ASP A 426 -20.98 -17.92 28.84
N ILE A 427 -20.48 -17.70 27.64
CA ILE A 427 -21.20 -17.74 26.36
C ILE A 427 -21.24 -19.18 25.88
N SER A 428 -22.42 -19.80 25.88
CA SER A 428 -22.57 -21.19 25.42
C SER A 428 -22.26 -21.30 23.92
N LEU A 429 -21.44 -22.29 23.55
CA LEU A 429 -21.01 -22.53 22.18
C LEU A 429 -21.63 -23.81 21.61
N ASP A 430 -22.01 -23.78 20.33
CA ASP A 430 -22.39 -24.98 19.58
C ASP A 430 -21.15 -25.67 19.00
N LYS A 431 -20.37 -26.35 19.83
CA LYS A 431 -19.11 -26.99 19.43
C LYS A 431 -19.28 -27.89 18.19
N PRO A 432 -18.53 -27.65 17.09
CA PRO A 432 -18.58 -28.51 15.91
C PRO A 432 -18.18 -29.96 16.24
N ALA A 433 -18.80 -30.91 15.56
CA ALA A 433 -18.52 -32.33 15.75
C ALA A 433 -17.09 -32.69 15.31
N ALA A 434 -16.47 -33.64 16.01
CA ALA A 434 -15.22 -34.27 15.62
C ALA A 434 -15.29 -34.88 14.20
N GLY A 435 -14.15 -34.95 13.51
CA GLY A 435 -14.06 -35.41 12.13
C GLY A 435 -12.90 -36.36 11.87
N VAL A 436 -12.83 -36.84 10.62
CA VAL A 436 -11.77 -37.75 10.15
C VAL A 436 -11.22 -37.24 8.81
N THR A 437 -9.90 -37.08 8.72
CA THR A 437 -9.21 -36.67 7.50
C THR A 437 -9.16 -37.80 6.47
N PRO A 438 -8.90 -37.51 5.17
CA PRO A 438 -8.85 -38.53 4.11
C PRO A 438 -7.88 -39.71 4.35
N ASN A 439 -6.84 -39.52 5.16
CA ASN A 439 -5.89 -40.56 5.55
C ASN A 439 -6.30 -41.34 6.82
N GLY A 440 -7.52 -41.15 7.33
CA GLY A 440 -8.06 -41.85 8.50
C GLY A 440 -7.67 -41.25 9.86
N GLY A 441 -7.03 -40.07 9.89
CA GLY A 441 -6.70 -39.38 11.14
C GLY A 441 -7.91 -38.70 11.76
N SER A 442 -8.18 -38.92 13.05
CA SER A 442 -9.25 -38.23 13.78
C SER A 442 -8.81 -36.85 14.25
N TYR A 443 -9.75 -35.91 14.32
CA TYR A 443 -9.57 -34.61 14.96
C TYR A 443 -10.84 -34.19 15.70
N ASP A 444 -10.68 -33.33 16.70
CA ASP A 444 -11.75 -32.63 17.41
C ASP A 444 -11.57 -31.11 17.21
N TYR A 445 -12.53 -30.30 17.65
CA TYR A 445 -12.46 -28.84 17.58
C TYR A 445 -12.17 -28.20 18.93
N ARG A 446 -11.45 -27.09 18.90
CA ARG A 446 -11.31 -26.14 20.01
C ARG A 446 -11.74 -24.76 19.54
N ALA A 447 -12.43 -24.02 20.42
CA ALA A 447 -12.59 -22.58 20.23
C ALA A 447 -11.18 -21.97 20.18
N ASN A 448 -10.97 -20.94 19.37
CA ASN A 448 -9.63 -20.40 19.13
C ASN A 448 -9.68 -18.87 19.07
N ASP A 449 -8.96 -18.24 18.13
CA ASP A 449 -8.98 -16.79 18.00
C ASP A 449 -10.40 -16.28 17.69
N ALA A 450 -10.72 -15.10 18.23
CA ALA A 450 -11.98 -14.41 18.03
C ALA A 450 -11.74 -12.94 17.67
N ALA A 451 -12.77 -12.32 17.10
CA ALA A 451 -12.88 -10.87 16.93
C ALA A 451 -14.29 -10.43 17.32
N VAL A 452 -14.49 -9.12 17.46
CA VAL A 452 -15.77 -8.52 17.85
C VAL A 452 -16.13 -7.36 16.93
N ALA A 453 -17.41 -7.24 16.63
CA ALA A 453 -18.00 -6.06 16.00
C ALA A 453 -19.53 -6.10 16.18
N ASP A 454 -20.19 -4.98 15.97
CA ASP A 454 -21.66 -4.88 15.97
C ASP A 454 -22.17 -5.36 14.60
N LEU A 455 -22.65 -6.61 14.53
CA LEU A 455 -23.04 -7.27 13.29
C LEU A 455 -24.49 -6.94 12.89
N ASP A 456 -25.31 -6.44 13.82
CA ASP A 456 -26.74 -6.26 13.60
C ASP A 456 -27.25 -4.81 13.78
N GLY A 457 -26.41 -3.93 14.33
CA GLY A 457 -26.56 -2.48 14.41
C GLY A 457 -27.24 -1.99 15.69
N ASP A 458 -27.26 -2.82 16.74
CA ASP A 458 -27.92 -2.50 18.01
C ASP A 458 -27.02 -1.75 19.02
N GLY A 459 -25.71 -1.67 18.73
CA GLY A 459 -24.67 -1.03 19.54
C GLY A 459 -23.97 -1.94 20.55
N GLN A 460 -24.28 -3.23 20.58
CA GLN A 460 -23.54 -4.27 21.29
C GLN A 460 -22.58 -4.99 20.34
N TYR A 461 -21.61 -5.70 20.91
CA TYR A 461 -20.67 -6.48 20.12
C TYR A 461 -21.09 -7.95 20.10
N GLU A 462 -21.10 -8.54 18.91
CA GLU A 462 -21.12 -9.99 18.73
C GLU A 462 -19.70 -10.52 18.62
N ILE A 463 -19.52 -11.80 18.92
CA ILE A 463 -18.24 -12.50 18.85
C ILE A 463 -18.20 -13.34 17.58
N VAL A 464 -17.26 -13.06 16.68
CA VAL A 464 -16.90 -13.95 15.58
C VAL A 464 -15.77 -14.86 16.03
N LEU A 465 -16.05 -16.15 16.14
CA LEU A 465 -15.16 -17.17 16.69
C LEU A 465 -14.63 -18.10 15.60
N LYS A 466 -13.30 -18.25 15.53
CA LYS A 466 -12.64 -19.32 14.77
C LYS A 466 -12.62 -20.61 15.58
N TRP A 467 -13.02 -21.71 14.96
CA TRP A 467 -12.81 -23.06 15.46
C TRP A 467 -11.59 -23.68 14.81
N ASP A 468 -10.62 -24.06 15.63
CA ASP A 468 -9.39 -24.70 15.18
C ASP A 468 -9.49 -26.23 15.36
N PRO A 469 -9.30 -27.04 14.32
CA PRO A 469 -9.23 -28.49 14.47
C PRO A 469 -7.93 -28.88 15.18
N SER A 470 -7.97 -29.89 16.05
CA SER A 470 -6.83 -30.34 16.88
C SER A 470 -5.61 -30.82 16.08
N ASN A 471 -5.79 -31.04 14.78
CA ASN A 471 -4.75 -31.40 13.83
C ASN A 471 -4.39 -30.25 12.87
N SER A 472 -4.64 -28.99 13.22
CA SER A 472 -4.13 -27.82 12.49
C SER A 472 -2.60 -27.87 12.36
N LYS A 473 -2.05 -27.07 11.44
CA LYS A 473 -0.64 -27.16 11.03
C LYS A 473 0.02 -25.79 10.96
N ASP A 474 1.28 -25.72 11.37
CA ASP A 474 2.17 -24.68 10.85
C ASP A 474 2.50 -24.96 9.37
N ASN A 475 2.88 -23.93 8.63
CA ASN A 475 3.24 -24.00 7.21
C ASN A 475 4.41 -24.95 6.93
N SER A 476 5.36 -25.07 7.86
CA SER A 476 6.48 -26.01 7.75
C SER A 476 6.04 -27.48 7.81
N GLN A 477 4.87 -27.78 8.39
CA GLN A 477 4.42 -29.13 8.67
C GLN A 477 3.56 -29.69 7.52
N GLY A 478 3.78 -30.95 7.15
CA GLY A 478 2.92 -31.68 6.21
C GLY A 478 1.66 -32.28 6.87
N GLY A 479 0.75 -32.81 6.06
CA GLY A 479 -0.43 -33.56 6.52
C GLY A 479 -1.76 -32.80 6.42
N TYR A 480 -2.85 -33.56 6.37
CA TYR A 480 -4.22 -33.02 6.33
C TYR A 480 -4.59 -32.32 7.63
N THR A 481 -5.51 -31.36 7.52
CA THR A 481 -6.19 -30.71 8.64
C THR A 481 -7.68 -30.97 8.54
N GLY A 482 -8.40 -30.85 9.65
CA GLY A 482 -9.84 -30.58 9.61
C GLY A 482 -10.13 -29.24 8.91
N GLU A 483 -11.40 -28.99 8.65
CA GLU A 483 -11.86 -27.75 8.02
C GLU A 483 -11.85 -26.61 9.06
N ALA A 484 -11.44 -25.41 8.65
CA ALA A 484 -11.58 -24.21 9.47
C ALA A 484 -13.04 -23.73 9.43
N VAL A 485 -13.60 -23.46 10.60
CA VAL A 485 -15.02 -23.09 10.78
C VAL A 485 -15.09 -21.79 11.56
N PHE A 486 -16.02 -20.91 11.18
CA PHE A 486 -16.30 -19.65 11.86
C PHE A 486 -17.76 -19.64 12.31
N ASP A 487 -18.01 -19.12 13.50
CA ASP A 487 -19.35 -18.83 13.99
C ASP A 487 -19.44 -17.36 14.40
N ALA A 488 -20.64 -16.79 14.40
CA ALA A 488 -20.94 -15.56 15.15
C ALA A 488 -21.91 -15.86 16.29
N TYR A 489 -21.66 -15.27 17.45
CA TYR A 489 -22.47 -15.40 18.65
C TYR A 489 -22.80 -14.05 19.26
N GLU A 490 -24.07 -13.90 19.65
CA GLU A 490 -24.52 -12.91 20.62
C GLU A 490 -23.92 -13.19 22.01
N LEU A 491 -23.86 -12.15 22.85
CA LEU A 491 -23.42 -12.29 24.26
C LEU A 491 -24.39 -13.10 25.13
N ASP A 492 -25.57 -13.48 24.62
CA ASP A 492 -26.48 -14.40 25.30
C ASP A 492 -26.29 -15.88 24.90
N GLY A 493 -25.35 -16.16 23.97
CA GLY A 493 -25.07 -17.50 23.45
C GLY A 493 -25.89 -17.88 22.22
N THR A 494 -26.71 -16.97 21.68
CA THR A 494 -27.39 -17.18 20.39
C THR A 494 -26.36 -17.24 19.27
N ARG A 495 -26.24 -18.40 18.62
CA ARG A 495 -25.43 -18.52 17.38
C ARG A 495 -26.20 -17.92 16.21
N LEU A 496 -25.67 -16.85 15.62
CA LEU A 496 -26.25 -16.22 14.44
C LEU A 496 -26.06 -17.07 13.18
N TRP A 497 -24.82 -17.55 12.94
CA TRP A 497 -24.48 -18.34 11.76
C TRP A 497 -23.22 -19.19 11.97
N ARG A 498 -22.96 -20.07 10.99
CA ARG A 498 -21.73 -20.85 10.84
C ARG A 498 -21.26 -20.80 9.38
N ILE A 499 -20.01 -20.41 9.15
CA ILE A 499 -19.31 -20.50 7.87
C ILE A 499 -18.28 -21.62 7.95
N ASN A 500 -18.24 -22.50 6.95
CA ASN A 500 -17.24 -23.56 6.84
C ASN A 500 -16.36 -23.32 5.62
N LEU A 501 -15.06 -23.07 5.82
CA LEU A 501 -14.15 -22.77 4.71
C LEU A 501 -13.89 -23.98 3.79
N GLY A 502 -14.19 -25.19 4.28
CA GLY A 502 -14.09 -26.43 3.51
C GLY A 502 -12.66 -26.92 3.30
N ARG A 503 -12.54 -28.09 2.68
CA ARG A 503 -11.27 -28.82 2.47
C ARG A 503 -10.16 -28.09 1.70
N ASN A 504 -10.50 -27.02 0.98
CA ASN A 504 -9.59 -26.27 0.11
C ASN A 504 -8.96 -25.05 0.82
N VAL A 505 -9.26 -24.86 2.11
CA VAL A 505 -8.52 -23.95 2.99
C VAL A 505 -7.92 -24.77 4.13
N ARG A 506 -6.60 -24.67 4.31
CA ARG A 506 -5.88 -25.41 5.36
C ARG A 506 -6.04 -24.71 6.70
N ALA A 507 -6.15 -25.46 7.79
CA ALA A 507 -6.26 -24.88 9.13
C ALA A 507 -4.91 -24.68 9.81
N GLY A 508 -4.71 -23.50 10.42
CA GLY A 508 -3.54 -23.12 11.19
C GLY A 508 -3.45 -21.60 11.35
N ALA A 509 -2.52 -21.14 12.18
CA ALA A 509 -2.36 -19.72 12.54
C ALA A 509 -2.19 -18.79 11.32
N HIS A 510 -1.47 -19.23 10.29
CA HIS A 510 -1.05 -18.38 9.16
C HIS A 510 -1.95 -18.44 7.93
N TYR A 511 -3.08 -19.18 7.97
CA TYR A 511 -3.89 -19.47 6.76
C TYR A 511 -5.14 -18.60 6.62
N SER A 512 -5.84 -18.37 7.73
CA SER A 512 -7.15 -17.71 7.73
C SER A 512 -7.17 -16.55 8.71
N PRO A 513 -6.30 -15.53 8.53
CA PRO A 513 -6.58 -14.23 9.12
C PRO A 513 -7.92 -13.75 8.59
N PHE A 514 -8.78 -13.30 9.49
CA PHE A 514 -10.09 -12.77 9.20
C PHE A 514 -10.22 -11.35 9.77
N LEU A 515 -11.13 -10.58 9.23
CA LEU A 515 -11.44 -9.22 9.67
C LEU A 515 -12.93 -9.11 9.95
N VAL A 516 -13.29 -8.32 10.96
CA VAL A 516 -14.67 -8.00 11.30
C VAL A 516 -14.75 -6.51 11.58
N ASP A 517 -15.41 -5.74 10.72
CA ASP A 517 -15.58 -4.29 10.87
C ASP A 517 -16.70 -3.79 9.94
N ASP A 518 -17.21 -2.58 10.19
CA ASP A 518 -18.18 -1.88 9.32
C ASP A 518 -17.44 -1.19 8.17
N PHE A 519 -17.17 -1.96 7.11
CA PHE A 519 -16.38 -1.47 5.99
C PHE A 519 -17.16 -0.49 5.12
N ASP A 520 -18.46 -0.67 4.90
CA ASP A 520 -19.24 0.27 4.06
C ASP A 520 -19.86 1.45 4.82
N GLY A 521 -19.84 1.41 6.15
CA GLY A 521 -20.35 2.46 7.01
C GLY A 521 -21.87 2.47 7.10
N ASP A 522 -22.55 1.33 6.95
CA ASP A 522 -24.00 1.23 7.13
C ASP A 522 -24.44 1.12 8.61
N GLY A 523 -23.47 0.96 9.51
CA GLY A 523 -23.67 0.78 10.95
C GLY A 523 -23.73 -0.68 11.38
N ARG A 524 -23.40 -1.63 10.51
CA ARG A 524 -23.29 -3.06 10.79
C ARG A 524 -22.00 -3.59 10.19
N ALA A 525 -21.29 -4.39 10.95
CA ALA A 525 -20.02 -4.94 10.49
C ALA A 525 -20.20 -6.10 9.51
N GLU A 526 -19.24 -6.23 8.59
CA GLU A 526 -19.05 -7.39 7.73
C GLU A 526 -17.96 -8.31 8.27
N PHE A 527 -18.00 -9.57 7.83
CA PHE A 527 -16.93 -10.54 8.03
C PHE A 527 -16.16 -10.76 6.73
N VAL A 528 -14.83 -10.66 6.76
CA VAL A 528 -13.98 -10.80 5.57
C VAL A 528 -12.90 -11.85 5.81
N VAL A 529 -12.79 -12.81 4.89
CA VAL A 529 -11.76 -13.86 4.98
C VAL A 529 -11.42 -14.43 3.60
N LYS A 530 -10.21 -14.98 3.48
CA LYS A 530 -9.82 -15.80 2.33
C LYS A 530 -10.65 -17.08 2.28
N THR A 531 -11.21 -17.38 1.11
CA THR A 531 -12.10 -18.51 0.85
C THR A 531 -11.61 -19.30 -0.37
N ALA A 532 -12.26 -20.41 -0.67
CA ALA A 532 -11.93 -21.27 -1.80
C ALA A 532 -13.19 -21.97 -2.35
N ASP A 533 -13.03 -22.74 -3.43
CA ASP A 533 -14.06 -23.66 -3.89
C ASP A 533 -14.50 -24.58 -2.75
N GLY A 534 -15.81 -24.71 -2.55
CA GLY A 534 -16.38 -25.57 -1.50
C GLY A 534 -16.52 -24.91 -0.13
N THR A 535 -16.14 -23.63 0.03
CA THR A 535 -16.55 -22.84 1.20
C THR A 535 -18.07 -22.76 1.25
N VAL A 536 -18.68 -22.95 2.42
CA VAL A 536 -20.12 -22.86 2.68
C VAL A 536 -20.40 -21.66 3.56
N ASP A 537 -21.21 -20.73 3.07
CA ASP A 537 -21.59 -19.52 3.80
C ASP A 537 -22.67 -19.80 4.88
N GLY A 538 -22.98 -18.78 5.69
CA GLY A 538 -23.96 -18.86 6.79
C GLY A 538 -25.40 -19.18 6.35
N SER A 539 -25.72 -18.98 5.06
CA SER A 539 -27.00 -19.38 4.46
C SER A 539 -27.01 -20.81 3.92
N GLY A 540 -25.87 -21.50 3.95
CA GLY A 540 -25.67 -22.84 3.38
C GLY A 540 -25.33 -22.84 1.89
N LYS A 541 -25.03 -21.67 1.29
CA LYS A 541 -24.65 -21.56 -0.11
C LYS A 541 -23.16 -21.85 -0.27
N VAL A 542 -22.83 -22.64 -1.29
CA VAL A 542 -21.43 -22.97 -1.62
C VAL A 542 -20.84 -21.88 -2.53
N ILE A 543 -19.62 -21.45 -2.21
CA ILE A 543 -18.78 -20.57 -3.03
C ILE A 543 -17.93 -21.43 -3.97
N GLY A 544 -17.90 -21.05 -5.26
CA GLY A 544 -17.15 -21.78 -6.28
C GLY A 544 -17.70 -23.17 -6.58
N ASP A 545 -16.81 -24.12 -6.90
CA ASP A 545 -17.19 -25.50 -7.21
C ASP A 545 -17.24 -26.39 -5.95
N ALA A 546 -18.44 -26.82 -5.57
CA ALA A 546 -18.66 -27.71 -4.42
C ALA A 546 -17.92 -29.06 -4.51
N ALA A 547 -17.61 -29.54 -5.71
CA ALA A 547 -16.95 -30.83 -5.92
C ALA A 547 -15.42 -30.73 -6.00
N ALA A 548 -14.86 -29.52 -6.09
CA ALA A 548 -13.43 -29.32 -6.28
C ALA A 548 -12.64 -29.79 -5.04
N ASN A 549 -11.52 -30.48 -5.31
CA ASN A 549 -10.59 -30.91 -4.28
C ASN A 549 -9.16 -30.61 -4.73
N HIS A 550 -8.66 -29.47 -4.29
CA HIS A 550 -7.30 -29.01 -4.55
C HIS A 550 -6.30 -29.47 -3.48
N ASN A 551 -6.79 -30.20 -2.47
CA ASN A 551 -5.99 -30.70 -1.36
C ASN A 551 -5.16 -31.91 -1.78
N THR A 552 -3.85 -31.71 -1.90
CA THR A 552 -2.86 -32.72 -2.28
C THR A 552 -2.01 -33.08 -1.07
N GLY A 553 -2.30 -34.22 -0.42
CA GLY A 553 -1.52 -34.69 0.74
C GLY A 553 -1.58 -33.75 1.96
N GLY A 554 -2.63 -32.94 2.05
CA GLY A 554 -2.82 -31.96 3.12
C GLY A 554 -2.43 -30.53 2.78
N ARG A 555 -1.89 -30.25 1.58
CA ARG A 555 -1.56 -28.89 1.12
C ARG A 555 -2.43 -28.47 -0.07
N ILE A 556 -2.68 -27.16 -0.20
CA ILE A 556 -3.49 -26.59 -1.28
C ILE A 556 -2.58 -25.72 -2.16
N LEU A 557 -1.93 -26.38 -3.12
CA LEU A 557 -0.86 -25.80 -3.94
C LEU A 557 -1.35 -25.25 -5.29
N SER A 558 -2.62 -25.44 -5.61
CA SER A 558 -3.24 -25.08 -6.87
C SER A 558 -4.73 -24.81 -6.68
N GLY A 559 -5.42 -24.47 -7.75
CA GLY A 559 -6.83 -24.11 -7.73
C GLY A 559 -7.07 -22.63 -7.41
N PRO A 560 -8.28 -22.13 -7.70
CA PRO A 560 -8.69 -20.78 -7.37
C PRO A 560 -8.58 -20.48 -5.88
N GLU A 561 -8.30 -19.21 -5.57
CA GLU A 561 -8.35 -18.65 -4.23
C GLU A 561 -9.23 -17.42 -4.29
N TYR A 562 -10.09 -17.22 -3.30
CA TYR A 562 -11.04 -16.13 -3.31
C TYR A 562 -10.90 -15.25 -2.07
N LEU A 563 -11.27 -13.99 -2.18
CA LEU A 563 -11.57 -13.11 -1.05
C LEU A 563 -13.08 -12.90 -1.03
N THR A 564 -13.70 -13.15 0.12
CA THR A 564 -15.15 -13.00 0.27
C THR A 564 -15.47 -12.05 1.41
N VAL A 565 -16.39 -11.11 1.15
CA VAL A 565 -17.08 -10.29 2.15
C VAL A 565 -18.41 -10.97 2.45
N PHE A 566 -18.69 -11.19 3.72
CA PHE A 566 -19.90 -11.79 4.24
C PHE A 566 -20.71 -10.78 5.06
N ASP A 567 -22.02 -10.84 4.93
CA ASP A 567 -22.94 -10.09 5.79
C ASP A 567 -22.74 -10.53 7.24
N GLY A 568 -22.41 -9.60 8.14
CA GLY A 568 -22.07 -9.93 9.52
C GLY A 568 -23.24 -10.55 10.28
N ARG A 569 -24.48 -10.16 9.99
CA ARG A 569 -25.66 -10.68 10.69
C ARG A 569 -26.02 -12.11 10.31
N THR A 570 -25.85 -12.46 9.04
CA THR A 570 -26.35 -13.73 8.47
C THR A 570 -25.26 -14.70 8.03
N GLY A 571 -24.02 -14.21 7.90
CA GLY A 571 -22.90 -14.95 7.34
C GLY A 571 -23.06 -15.25 5.85
N ALA A 572 -24.02 -14.64 5.15
CA ALA A 572 -24.24 -14.85 3.72
C ALA A 572 -23.16 -14.14 2.90
N ALA A 573 -22.66 -14.78 1.84
CA ALA A 573 -21.65 -14.15 0.98
C ALA A 573 -22.26 -12.97 0.19
N LEU A 574 -21.71 -11.77 0.39
CA LEU A 574 -22.12 -10.53 -0.28
C LEU A 574 -21.38 -10.33 -1.60
N ALA A 575 -20.05 -10.48 -1.57
CA ALA A 575 -19.19 -10.40 -2.74
C ALA A 575 -18.01 -11.35 -2.62
N THR A 576 -17.65 -11.97 -3.73
CA THR A 576 -16.48 -12.85 -3.86
C THR A 576 -15.69 -12.42 -5.08
N VAL A 577 -14.39 -12.18 -4.89
CA VAL A 577 -13.43 -11.87 -5.97
C VAL A 577 -12.27 -12.85 -5.89
N ASP A 578 -11.44 -12.92 -6.93
CA ASP A 578 -10.17 -13.65 -6.87
C ASP A 578 -9.28 -13.04 -5.78
N TYR A 579 -8.65 -13.89 -4.98
CA TYR A 579 -7.75 -13.45 -3.91
C TYR A 579 -6.47 -12.87 -4.50
N GLU A 580 -6.24 -11.57 -4.25
CA GLU A 580 -4.93 -10.96 -4.40
C GLU A 580 -4.39 -10.56 -3.01
N PRO A 581 -3.09 -10.80 -2.71
CA PRO A 581 -2.04 -11.29 -3.61
C PRO A 581 -2.18 -12.76 -4.06
N ALA A 582 -2.17 -12.97 -5.38
CA ALA A 582 -2.35 -14.29 -5.98
C ALA A 582 -1.16 -15.23 -5.71
N ARG A 583 -1.41 -16.54 -5.72
CA ARG A 583 -0.36 -17.56 -5.44
C ARG A 583 0.83 -17.48 -6.38
N GLY A 584 0.59 -17.29 -7.67
CA GLY A 584 1.64 -17.30 -8.69
C GLY A 584 2.51 -18.57 -8.66
N ASN A 585 3.77 -18.44 -9.02
CA ASN A 585 4.75 -19.51 -8.92
C ASN A 585 5.29 -19.60 -7.48
N LEU A 586 5.21 -20.79 -6.87
CA LEU A 586 5.60 -20.98 -5.46
C LEU A 586 7.05 -20.53 -5.20
N ALA A 587 7.96 -20.84 -6.12
CA ALA A 587 9.38 -20.52 -5.97
C ALA A 587 9.67 -19.01 -5.81
N ASP A 588 8.79 -18.15 -6.32
CA ASP A 588 8.93 -16.70 -6.21
C ASP A 588 8.83 -16.23 -4.75
N TRP A 589 8.16 -17.01 -3.88
CA TRP A 589 8.04 -16.74 -2.45
C TRP A 589 9.24 -17.24 -1.65
N GLY A 590 10.21 -17.92 -2.27
CA GLY A 590 11.43 -18.42 -1.63
C GLY A 590 11.41 -19.90 -1.24
N ASP A 591 10.35 -20.65 -1.56
CA ASP A 591 10.33 -22.12 -1.50
C ASP A 591 9.27 -22.73 -2.42
N THR A 592 9.34 -24.03 -2.69
CA THR A 592 8.37 -24.75 -3.53
C THR A 592 7.32 -25.53 -2.73
N GLY A 593 7.37 -25.47 -1.39
CA GLY A 593 6.50 -26.25 -0.49
C GLY A 593 5.25 -25.51 -0.04
N ALA A 594 5.05 -24.28 -0.52
CA ALA A 594 4.06 -23.34 0.00
C ALA A 594 4.20 -23.08 1.51
N ASN A 595 5.44 -23.03 2.02
CA ASN A 595 5.65 -22.52 3.37
C ASN A 595 5.49 -21.01 3.35
N ARG A 596 6.35 -20.30 2.60
CA ARG A 596 6.35 -18.83 2.52
C ARG A 596 5.20 -18.26 1.73
N SER A 597 4.72 -18.97 0.70
CA SER A 597 3.57 -18.49 -0.09
C SER A 597 2.30 -18.45 0.72
N ASP A 598 2.10 -19.33 1.70
CA ASP A 598 0.84 -19.40 2.47
C ASP A 598 0.97 -18.69 3.82
N ARG A 599 1.83 -17.68 3.89
CA ARG A 599 1.96 -16.79 5.03
C ARG A 599 1.06 -15.58 4.78
N PHE A 600 -0.14 -15.61 5.35
CA PHE A 600 -1.13 -14.56 5.18
C PHE A 600 -1.25 -13.71 6.45
N LEU A 601 -1.37 -12.39 6.27
CA LEU A 601 -1.85 -11.47 7.30
C LEU A 601 -3.02 -10.66 6.73
N ALA A 602 -3.71 -9.91 7.58
CA ALA A 602 -4.78 -9.00 7.19
C ALA A 602 -4.87 -7.83 8.17
N ALA A 603 -5.44 -6.71 7.74
CA ALA A 603 -5.71 -5.55 8.58
C ALA A 603 -6.96 -4.80 8.09
N ALA A 604 -7.60 -4.07 9.00
CA ALA A 604 -8.50 -2.97 8.66
C ALA A 604 -7.77 -1.65 8.90
N ALA A 605 -7.79 -0.75 7.92
CA ALA A 605 -7.08 0.52 7.97
C ALA A 605 -7.90 1.64 7.31
N HIS A 606 -8.03 2.79 7.96
CA HIS A 606 -8.65 3.98 7.39
C HIS A 606 -7.70 4.66 6.39
N LEU A 607 -7.44 4.03 5.25
CA LEU A 607 -6.53 4.52 4.19
C LEU A 607 -7.03 5.81 3.49
N ASP A 608 -8.27 6.22 3.72
CA ASP A 608 -8.79 7.54 3.33
C ASP A 608 -9.06 8.46 4.53
N GLY A 609 -8.72 7.97 5.73
CA GLY A 609 -8.97 8.56 7.04
C GLY A 609 -10.44 8.58 7.47
N VAL A 610 -11.37 7.98 6.72
CA VAL A 610 -12.81 8.04 6.98
C VAL A 610 -13.43 6.67 7.22
N LEU A 611 -13.33 5.74 6.27
CA LEU A 611 -13.90 4.40 6.38
C LEU A 611 -12.81 3.33 6.32
N PRO A 612 -12.94 2.21 7.05
CA PRO A 612 -11.92 1.19 7.00
C PRO A 612 -11.86 0.53 5.62
N SER A 613 -10.63 0.27 5.18
CA SER A 613 -10.28 -0.50 3.99
C SER A 613 -9.80 -1.88 4.43
N ILE A 614 -10.05 -2.88 3.59
CA ILE A 614 -9.59 -4.26 3.78
C ILE A 614 -8.18 -4.38 3.22
N VAL A 615 -7.19 -4.73 4.05
CA VAL A 615 -5.81 -4.99 3.60
C VAL A 615 -5.52 -6.48 3.74
N MET A 616 -5.28 -7.17 2.63
CA MET A 616 -4.89 -8.58 2.61
C MET A 616 -3.42 -8.71 2.21
N THR A 617 -2.67 -9.56 2.91
CA THR A 617 -1.23 -9.72 2.66
C THR A 617 -0.83 -11.16 2.40
N ARG A 618 0.27 -11.33 1.67
CA ARG A 618 0.88 -12.63 1.40
C ARG A 618 2.40 -12.50 1.38
N GLY A 619 3.07 -13.38 2.13
CA GLY A 619 4.52 -13.48 2.22
C GLY A 619 5.15 -12.37 3.05
N TYR A 620 6.18 -12.73 3.81
CA TYR A 620 7.00 -11.78 4.58
C TYR A 620 8.47 -12.17 4.70
N TYR A 621 8.80 -13.47 4.64
CA TYR A 621 10.18 -13.95 4.73
C TYR A 621 11.08 -13.64 3.52
N ALA A 622 10.49 -13.35 2.35
CA ALA A 622 11.23 -13.08 1.12
C ALA A 622 10.43 -12.11 0.24
N LYS A 623 9.59 -12.63 -0.66
CA LYS A 623 8.60 -11.81 -1.34
C LYS A 623 7.48 -11.43 -0.37
N SER A 624 7.08 -10.17 -0.40
CA SER A 624 6.00 -9.60 0.41
C SER A 624 5.06 -8.84 -0.51
N MET A 625 3.76 -9.07 -0.36
CA MET A 625 2.73 -8.36 -1.12
C MET A 625 1.56 -7.98 -0.22
N LEU A 626 1.07 -6.76 -0.40
CA LEU A 626 -0.09 -6.21 0.30
C LEU A 626 -1.05 -5.66 -0.74
N VAL A 627 -2.34 -5.93 -0.58
CA VAL A 627 -3.40 -5.44 -1.47
C VAL A 627 -4.52 -4.86 -0.62
N ALA A 628 -4.84 -3.59 -0.88
CA ALA A 628 -5.96 -2.92 -0.24
C ALA A 628 -7.22 -2.96 -1.11
N TYR A 629 -8.37 -3.08 -0.47
CA TYR A 629 -9.70 -3.05 -1.08
C TYR A 629 -10.65 -2.17 -0.28
N ASP A 630 -11.57 -1.53 -0.99
CA ASP A 630 -12.70 -0.83 -0.41
C ASP A 630 -13.96 -1.69 -0.59
N TRP A 631 -14.74 -1.89 0.48
CA TRP A 631 -16.10 -2.41 0.41
C TRP A 631 -17.07 -1.24 0.55
N ARG A 632 -17.68 -0.81 -0.56
CA ARG A 632 -18.56 0.36 -0.60
C ARG A 632 -19.71 0.11 -1.58
N ASP A 633 -20.91 0.56 -1.24
CA ASP A 633 -22.09 0.47 -2.12
C ASP A 633 -22.33 -0.94 -2.70
N GLY A 634 -22.09 -1.98 -1.89
CA GLY A 634 -22.22 -3.38 -2.31
C GLY A 634 -21.15 -3.87 -3.29
N LYS A 635 -19.99 -3.21 -3.38
CA LYS A 635 -18.89 -3.58 -4.27
C LYS A 635 -17.57 -3.64 -3.53
N LEU A 636 -16.83 -4.72 -3.79
CA LEU A 636 -15.44 -4.87 -3.37
C LEU A 636 -14.52 -4.40 -4.50
N THR A 637 -13.82 -3.29 -4.29
CA THR A 637 -12.96 -2.65 -5.29
C THR A 637 -11.53 -2.58 -4.81
N LYS A 638 -10.58 -3.09 -5.60
CA LYS A 638 -9.15 -2.98 -5.30
C LYS A 638 -8.70 -1.51 -5.34
N ARG A 639 -8.04 -1.06 -4.28
CA ARG A 639 -7.49 0.28 -4.11
C ARG A 639 -6.07 0.37 -4.68
N TRP A 640 -5.17 -0.49 -4.19
CA TRP A 640 -3.78 -0.55 -4.64
C TRP A 640 -3.16 -1.93 -4.42
N THR A 641 -1.96 -2.14 -4.96
CA THR A 641 -1.15 -3.34 -4.72
C THR A 641 0.29 -2.94 -4.53
N PHE A 642 0.88 -3.39 -3.43
CA PHE A 642 2.30 -3.31 -3.17
C PHE A 642 2.97 -4.67 -3.46
N SER A 643 4.17 -4.64 -4.05
CA SER A 643 5.01 -5.84 -4.23
C SER A 643 6.47 -5.57 -3.98
N SER A 644 7.09 -6.28 -3.03
CA SER A 644 8.53 -6.13 -2.77
C SER A 644 9.42 -6.57 -3.95
N SER A 645 8.85 -7.26 -4.95
CA SER A 645 9.54 -7.56 -6.21
C SER A 645 9.88 -6.30 -7.02
N ASP A 646 9.08 -5.25 -6.89
CA ASP A 646 9.28 -3.96 -7.56
C ASP A 646 9.97 -2.93 -6.65
N HIS A 647 10.13 -3.25 -5.36
CA HIS A 647 10.67 -2.38 -4.32
C HIS A 647 11.82 -3.05 -3.54
N PRO A 648 13.07 -2.95 -4.04
CA PRO A 648 14.23 -3.57 -3.40
C PRO A 648 14.39 -3.16 -1.93
N GLY A 649 14.62 -4.15 -1.05
CA GLY A 649 14.80 -3.94 0.39
C GLY A 649 13.55 -4.20 1.24
N TYR A 650 12.36 -4.18 0.65
CA TYR A 650 11.10 -4.47 1.35
C TYR A 650 10.79 -5.98 1.45
N GLY A 651 11.59 -6.83 0.82
CA GLY A 651 11.51 -8.27 1.01
C GLY A 651 12.14 -8.71 2.33
N GLY A 652 11.54 -9.68 3.02
CA GLY A 652 12.09 -10.25 4.25
C GLY A 652 11.80 -9.45 5.53
N GLN A 653 11.01 -8.37 5.47
CA GLN A 653 10.83 -7.44 6.58
C GLN A 653 9.58 -7.71 7.43
N GLY A 654 8.59 -8.42 6.89
CA GLY A 654 7.32 -8.63 7.60
C GLY A 654 7.44 -9.54 8.81
N ASN A 655 6.61 -9.30 9.82
CA ASN A 655 6.50 -10.16 10.99
C ASN A 655 5.39 -11.21 10.80
N HIS A 656 5.18 -12.03 11.82
CA HIS A 656 3.98 -12.85 11.95
C HIS A 656 2.72 -12.06 12.31
N ASN A 657 2.80 -10.74 12.30
CA ASN A 657 1.79 -9.77 12.72
C ASN A 657 2.09 -8.44 12.03
N LEU A 658 1.19 -7.47 12.20
CA LEU A 658 1.30 -6.11 11.68
C LEU A 658 0.62 -5.14 12.66
N SER A 659 0.79 -3.85 12.45
CA SER A 659 0.05 -2.79 13.15
C SER A 659 -0.37 -1.71 12.16
N VAL A 660 -1.32 -0.87 12.56
CA VAL A 660 -1.96 0.14 11.72
C VAL A 660 -2.15 1.41 12.55
N ALA A 661 -1.70 2.54 12.03
CA ALA A 661 -1.89 3.86 12.64
C ALA A 661 -1.57 4.98 11.65
N ASP A 662 -2.09 6.17 11.92
CA ASP A 662 -1.60 7.45 11.40
C ASP A 662 -0.24 7.75 12.04
N VAL A 663 0.85 7.40 11.36
CA VAL A 663 2.21 7.60 11.87
C VAL A 663 2.79 8.93 11.43
N ASP A 664 2.37 9.47 10.28
CA ASP A 664 2.91 10.71 9.71
C ASP A 664 2.07 11.98 10.01
N GLY A 665 0.86 11.79 10.57
CA GLY A 665 -0.02 12.86 11.05
C GLY A 665 -0.93 13.45 9.99
N ASP A 666 -1.15 12.79 8.85
CA ASP A 666 -2.05 13.24 7.78
C ASP A 666 -3.55 12.89 8.03
N GLY A 667 -3.81 12.03 9.01
CA GLY A 667 -5.14 11.56 9.40
C GLY A 667 -5.60 10.25 8.76
N ARG A 668 -4.76 9.61 7.97
CA ARG A 668 -4.95 8.31 7.33
C ARG A 668 -4.09 7.28 8.02
N ASP A 669 -4.27 6.01 7.68
CA ASP A 669 -3.52 4.93 8.33
C ASP A 669 -2.44 4.36 7.41
N GLU A 670 -1.24 4.24 7.95
CA GLU A 670 -0.13 3.50 7.39
C GLU A 670 -0.15 2.05 7.90
N ILE A 671 0.55 1.16 7.18
CA ILE A 671 0.65 -0.26 7.55
C ILE A 671 2.07 -0.58 8.00
N ALA A 672 2.26 -0.65 9.32
CA ALA A 672 3.48 -1.12 9.94
C ALA A 672 3.57 -2.65 9.84
N TYR A 673 4.40 -3.14 8.92
CA TYR A 673 4.50 -4.53 8.53
C TYR A 673 5.84 -5.12 9.01
N GLY A 674 6.00 -5.27 10.33
CA GLY A 674 7.26 -5.69 10.94
C GLY A 674 8.35 -4.61 10.81
N ALA A 675 9.43 -4.93 10.12
CA ALA A 675 10.60 -4.06 9.90
C ALA A 675 10.46 -3.12 8.66
N MET A 676 9.25 -2.90 8.17
CA MET A 676 8.93 -1.94 7.11
C MET A 676 7.56 -1.32 7.36
N THR A 677 7.34 -0.12 6.83
CA THR A 677 6.03 0.56 6.86
C THR A 677 5.65 0.97 5.45
N LEU A 678 4.38 0.73 5.09
CA LEU A 678 3.78 1.22 3.85
C LEU A 678 2.89 2.42 4.14
N ASP A 679 2.89 3.36 3.21
CA ASP A 679 2.07 4.56 3.22
C ASP A 679 0.58 4.23 2.93
N ASP A 680 -0.34 5.17 3.22
CA ASP A 680 -1.80 4.99 3.02
C ASP A 680 -2.17 4.66 1.56
N ASP A 681 -1.37 5.15 0.62
CA ASP A 681 -1.49 4.97 -0.82
C ASP A 681 -0.86 3.67 -1.36
N GLY A 682 -0.24 2.87 -0.47
CA GLY A 682 0.40 1.60 -0.79
C GLY A 682 1.84 1.72 -1.28
N THR A 683 2.43 2.92 -1.29
CA THR A 683 3.87 3.08 -1.51
C THR A 683 4.67 2.68 -0.27
N GLY A 684 5.97 2.44 -0.43
CA GLY A 684 6.83 2.11 0.71
C GLY A 684 7.30 3.39 1.41
N LEU A 685 6.93 3.56 2.69
CA LEU A 685 7.37 4.68 3.53
C LEU A 685 8.83 4.49 3.94
N TYR A 686 9.15 3.38 4.60
CA TYR A 686 10.54 2.97 4.89
C TYR A 686 10.70 1.47 5.13
N THR A 687 11.97 1.05 5.22
CA THR A 687 12.39 -0.24 5.80
C THR A 687 13.59 -0.02 6.71
N THR A 688 13.55 -0.61 7.91
CA THR A 688 14.68 -0.59 8.86
C THR A 688 15.78 -1.57 8.45
N LYS A 689 15.44 -2.56 7.62
CA LYS A 689 16.32 -3.65 7.13
C LYS A 689 16.81 -4.58 8.25
N LEU A 690 16.04 -4.67 9.32
CA LEU A 690 16.30 -5.58 10.44
C LEU A 690 15.67 -6.96 10.25
N GLU A 691 15.01 -7.19 9.12
CA GLU A 691 14.41 -8.47 8.74
C GLU A 691 13.30 -8.92 9.72
N HIS A 692 12.81 -10.14 9.50
CA HIS A 692 11.66 -10.74 10.14
C HIS A 692 11.76 -10.83 11.69
N GLY A 693 10.60 -10.67 12.33
CA GLY A 693 10.36 -10.85 13.75
C GLY A 693 9.03 -11.54 14.11
N ASP A 694 8.92 -11.92 15.38
CA ASP A 694 7.78 -12.65 15.96
C ASP A 694 6.81 -11.75 16.75
N ALA A 695 7.20 -10.50 17.04
CA ALA A 695 6.40 -9.55 17.82
C ALA A 695 6.74 -8.10 17.42
N MET A 696 5.74 -7.22 17.48
CA MET A 696 5.91 -5.77 17.35
C MET A 696 4.83 -5.03 18.12
N HIS A 697 5.11 -3.80 18.55
CA HIS A 697 4.19 -2.98 19.31
C HIS A 697 4.28 -1.55 18.81
N LEU A 698 3.16 -1.00 18.34
CA LEU A 698 3.05 0.35 17.81
C LEU A 698 2.14 1.16 18.73
N GLY A 699 2.64 2.29 19.23
CA GLY A 699 1.88 3.21 20.08
C GLY A 699 2.70 4.45 20.40
N ASP A 700 2.18 5.29 21.30
CA ASP A 700 2.93 6.39 21.90
C ASP A 700 3.71 5.84 23.10
N LEU A 701 4.92 5.33 22.83
CA LEU A 701 5.71 4.53 23.77
C LEU A 701 6.70 5.42 24.53
N ASP A 702 7.24 6.46 23.89
CA ASP A 702 8.00 7.55 24.51
C ASP A 702 7.22 8.87 24.42
N PRO A 703 6.34 9.19 25.40
CA PRO A 703 5.49 10.38 25.35
C PRO A 703 6.26 11.71 25.44
N ALA A 704 7.58 11.67 25.66
CA ALA A 704 8.43 12.85 25.56
C ALA A 704 8.87 13.16 24.12
N ARG A 705 8.74 12.18 23.20
CA ARG A 705 8.97 12.32 21.77
C ARG A 705 7.63 12.53 21.05
N PRO A 706 7.48 13.57 20.22
CA PRO A 706 6.30 13.70 19.39
C PRO A 706 6.28 12.62 18.29
N GLY A 707 5.13 11.96 18.13
CA GLY A 707 4.94 10.91 17.14
C GLY A 707 4.52 9.60 17.80
N LEU A 708 4.61 8.51 17.05
CA LEU A 708 4.47 7.15 17.55
C LEU A 708 5.79 6.42 17.39
N GLU A 709 5.99 5.37 18.19
CA GLU A 709 7.13 4.48 18.13
C GLU A 709 6.70 3.05 17.86
N ILE A 710 7.63 2.27 17.33
CA ILE A 710 7.51 0.82 17.17
C ILE A 710 8.62 0.13 17.96
N VAL A 711 8.24 -0.76 18.88
CA VAL A 711 9.16 -1.73 19.48
C VAL A 711 9.09 -3.04 18.70
N GLY A 712 10.20 -3.42 18.07
CA GLY A 712 10.35 -4.64 17.28
C GLY A 712 11.32 -5.65 17.91
N VAL A 713 11.07 -6.94 17.67
CA VAL A 713 12.06 -8.01 17.90
C VAL A 713 12.41 -8.73 16.61
N HIS A 714 13.59 -9.33 16.52
CA HIS A 714 14.10 -9.95 15.29
C HIS A 714 14.60 -11.39 15.49
N GLU A 715 14.21 -12.28 14.57
CA GLU A 715 14.55 -13.72 14.61
C GLU A 715 15.99 -13.98 14.10
N HIS A 716 16.46 -13.14 13.18
CA HIS A 716 17.72 -13.35 12.49
C HIS A 716 18.94 -13.04 13.38
N THR A 717 19.66 -14.09 13.79
CA THR A 717 20.82 -14.00 14.73
C THR A 717 21.96 -13.06 14.31
N ASN A 718 22.05 -12.74 13.01
CA ASN A 718 23.06 -11.85 12.44
C ASN A 718 22.64 -10.38 12.37
N MET A 719 21.40 -10.05 12.75
CA MET A 719 20.93 -8.68 12.80
C MET A 719 21.66 -7.87 13.87
N PRO A 720 21.85 -6.56 13.66
CA PRO A 720 22.51 -5.71 14.65
C PRO A 720 21.67 -5.58 15.93
N CYS A 721 20.35 -5.75 15.83
CA CYS A 721 19.38 -5.65 16.92
C CYS A 721 18.59 -6.96 17.01
N GLY A 722 18.36 -7.45 18.23
CA GLY A 722 17.35 -8.47 18.51
C GLY A 722 16.10 -7.88 19.17
N LEU A 723 16.25 -6.76 19.87
CA LEU A 723 15.19 -5.86 20.34
C LEU A 723 15.59 -4.43 19.97
N GLU A 724 14.65 -3.64 19.51
CA GLU A 724 14.86 -2.23 19.14
C GLU A 724 13.59 -1.42 19.34
N MET A 725 13.76 -0.11 19.30
CA MET A 725 12.66 0.83 19.09
C MET A 725 13.05 1.80 17.99
N HIS A 726 12.11 2.09 17.10
CA HIS A 726 12.25 3.08 16.06
C HIS A 726 11.05 4.03 15.99
N ASP A 727 11.32 5.19 15.41
CA ASP A 727 10.30 6.18 15.08
C ASP A 727 9.37 5.63 13.98
N ALA A 728 8.05 5.68 14.21
CA ALA A 728 7.07 4.98 13.37
C ALA A 728 6.88 5.63 11.99
N ASP A 729 7.15 6.92 11.82
CA ASP A 729 7.07 7.68 10.56
C ASP A 729 8.35 7.49 9.71
N SER A 730 9.51 7.71 10.32
CA SER A 730 10.78 7.80 9.60
C SER A 730 11.57 6.49 9.53
N GLY A 731 11.29 5.54 10.43
CA GLY A 731 12.09 4.33 10.60
C GLY A 731 13.46 4.54 11.25
N GLU A 732 13.71 5.72 11.83
CA GLU A 732 14.93 6.00 12.58
C GLU A 732 15.02 5.10 13.82
N ILE A 733 16.03 4.23 13.87
CA ILE A 733 16.32 3.42 15.07
C ILE A 733 16.73 4.34 16.21
N LEU A 734 15.87 4.45 17.23
CA LEU A 734 16.08 5.29 18.41
C LEU A 734 17.07 4.63 19.37
N TRP A 735 16.90 3.33 19.59
CA TRP A 735 17.85 2.51 20.34
C TRP A 735 17.78 1.05 19.91
N CYS A 736 18.84 0.30 20.20
CA CYS A 736 19.03 -1.05 19.71
C CYS A 736 19.79 -1.93 20.71
N VAL A 737 19.32 -3.15 20.89
CA VAL A 737 19.91 -4.16 21.76
C VAL A 737 20.27 -5.38 20.95
N LYS A 738 21.57 -5.68 20.87
CA LYS A 738 22.05 -6.90 20.23
C LYS A 738 21.90 -8.11 21.17
N THR A 739 21.09 -9.08 20.78
CA THR A 739 20.99 -10.39 21.48
C THR A 739 21.87 -11.46 20.81
N GLY A 740 22.01 -11.41 19.48
CA GLY A 740 22.76 -12.40 18.69
C GLY A 740 22.09 -13.79 18.64
N GLN A 741 20.80 -13.85 19.00
CA GLN A 741 19.97 -15.05 19.01
C GLN A 741 18.59 -14.69 18.46
N ASP A 742 17.82 -15.70 18.09
CA ASP A 742 16.39 -15.53 17.83
C ASP A 742 15.73 -14.93 19.08
N THR A 743 15.21 -13.71 18.92
CA THR A 743 14.49 -12.97 19.96
C THR A 743 12.99 -13.13 19.72
N GLY A 744 12.49 -14.36 19.79
CA GLY A 744 11.13 -14.72 19.36
C GLY A 744 9.95 -14.22 20.22
N ARG A 745 10.19 -13.30 21.17
CA ARG A 745 9.17 -12.60 21.98
C ARG A 745 9.71 -11.24 22.42
N GLY A 746 8.85 -10.22 22.33
CA GLY A 746 9.01 -8.90 22.93
C GLY A 746 7.66 -8.39 23.42
N LEU A 747 7.67 -7.42 24.32
CA LEU A 747 6.48 -6.77 24.85
C LEU A 747 6.81 -5.34 25.29
N THR A 748 5.80 -4.48 25.29
CA THR A 748 5.89 -3.14 25.87
C THR A 748 4.63 -2.79 26.67
N GLY A 749 4.81 -1.94 27.68
CA GLY A 749 3.76 -1.43 28.55
C GLY A 749 4.38 -0.60 29.69
N ASP A 750 3.66 0.42 30.17
CA ASP A 750 4.03 1.13 31.39
C ASP A 750 3.81 0.20 32.60
N ILE A 751 4.88 -0.39 33.11
CA ILE A 751 4.83 -1.33 34.24
C ILE A 751 5.66 -0.84 35.44
N ASP A 752 6.47 0.21 35.27
CA ASP A 752 7.29 0.83 36.30
C ASP A 752 7.08 2.36 36.33
N PRO A 753 6.20 2.87 37.20
CA PRO A 753 5.84 4.29 37.25
C PRO A 753 7.00 5.24 37.60
N ALA A 754 8.18 4.72 37.94
CA ALA A 754 9.39 5.51 38.15
C ALA A 754 10.05 5.99 36.85
N HIS A 755 9.69 5.41 35.70
CA HIS A 755 10.26 5.74 34.40
C HIS A 755 9.13 6.20 33.46
N PRO A 756 9.20 7.42 32.90
CA PRO A 756 8.16 7.88 31.97
C PRO A 756 8.14 7.07 30.67
N GLY A 757 6.94 6.80 30.16
CA GLY A 757 6.71 6.04 28.92
C GLY A 757 6.45 4.56 29.18
N GLU A 758 6.40 3.78 28.11
CA GLU A 758 6.24 2.33 28.20
C GLU A 758 7.62 1.65 28.28
N GLU A 759 7.79 0.75 29.26
CA GLU A 759 8.96 -0.12 29.27
C GLU A 759 8.92 -1.10 28.10
N ALA A 760 10.09 -1.51 27.63
CA ALA A 760 10.24 -2.56 26.62
C ALA A 760 11.09 -3.72 27.16
N TRP A 761 10.68 -4.95 26.89
CA TRP A 761 11.47 -6.13 27.22
C TRP A 761 11.28 -7.24 26.20
N ALA A 762 12.27 -8.12 26.15
CA ALA A 762 12.27 -9.25 25.23
C ALA A 762 12.98 -10.48 25.79
N SER A 763 12.74 -11.59 25.10
CA SER A 763 13.46 -12.85 25.28
C SER A 763 14.96 -12.71 24.94
N ALA A 764 15.70 -13.82 24.94
CA ALA A 764 17.13 -13.86 24.58
C ALA A 764 18.05 -12.91 25.40
N GLY A 765 17.64 -12.54 26.61
CA GLY A 765 18.47 -11.74 27.54
C GLY A 765 18.53 -10.25 27.24
N ALA A 766 17.53 -9.68 26.54
CA ALA A 766 17.46 -8.25 26.25
C ALA A 766 17.33 -7.36 27.51
N GLY A 767 16.74 -7.92 28.59
CA GLY A 767 16.41 -7.22 29.84
C GLY A 767 15.17 -6.34 29.72
N LEU A 768 14.73 -5.78 30.86
CA LEU A 768 13.69 -4.76 30.95
C LEU A 768 14.30 -3.37 30.81
N ARG A 769 13.71 -2.52 29.95
CA ARG A 769 14.26 -1.22 29.57
C ARG A 769 13.23 -0.13 29.61
N THR A 770 13.68 1.10 29.86
CA THR A 770 12.87 2.31 29.72
C THR A 770 12.48 2.53 28.24
N ALA A 771 11.52 3.43 28.00
CA ALA A 771 11.17 3.90 26.65
C ALA A 771 12.39 4.46 25.87
N THR A 772 13.37 5.03 26.57
CA THR A 772 14.63 5.55 25.99
C THR A 772 15.74 4.51 25.85
N GLY A 773 15.49 3.23 26.17
CA GLY A 773 16.40 2.11 25.98
C GLY A 773 17.38 1.84 27.13
N GLU A 774 17.28 2.58 28.24
CA GLU A 774 18.12 2.37 29.42
C GLU A 774 17.74 1.07 30.14
N LEU A 775 18.73 0.28 30.58
CA LEU A 775 18.47 -1.00 31.25
C LEU A 775 18.01 -0.79 32.70
N ILE A 776 16.78 -1.20 33.01
CA ILE A 776 16.20 -1.19 34.37
C ILE A 776 16.58 -2.46 35.12
N SER A 777 16.38 -3.63 34.48
CA SER A 777 16.70 -4.92 35.08
C SER A 777 17.14 -5.95 34.05
N ALA A 778 18.03 -6.86 34.46
CA ALA A 778 18.35 -8.04 33.67
C ALA A 778 17.26 -9.13 33.78
N LYS A 779 16.34 -9.02 34.74
CA LYS A 779 15.17 -9.90 34.81
C LYS A 779 14.11 -9.42 33.83
N THR A 780 13.53 -10.39 33.14
CA THR A 780 12.47 -10.14 32.15
C THR A 780 11.13 -10.59 32.74
N PRO A 781 10.09 -9.75 32.73
CA PRO A 781 8.73 -10.18 33.03
C PRO A 781 8.22 -11.24 32.03
N ALA A 782 7.03 -11.79 32.28
CA ALA A 782 6.35 -12.66 31.30
C ALA A 782 6.16 -11.93 29.95
N ILE A 783 6.13 -12.68 28.84
CA ILE A 783 6.18 -12.12 27.47
C ILE A 783 5.13 -12.78 26.57
N SER A 784 3.85 -12.47 26.81
CA SER A 784 2.74 -12.81 25.90
C SER A 784 1.96 -11.56 25.53
N ASN A 785 1.22 -10.98 26.47
CA ASN A 785 0.36 -9.82 26.26
C ASN A 785 0.45 -8.85 27.46
N THR A 786 0.15 -7.58 27.23
CA THR A 786 -0.16 -6.61 28.29
C THR A 786 -1.65 -6.30 28.28
N ILE A 787 -2.23 -6.01 29.44
CA ILE A 787 -3.68 -5.78 29.61
C ILE A 787 -3.91 -4.69 30.66
N TRP A 788 -4.79 -3.71 30.40
CA TRP A 788 -5.26 -2.80 31.44
C TRP A 788 -6.38 -3.46 32.24
N TRP A 789 -6.07 -3.95 33.44
CA TRP A 789 -6.97 -4.79 34.22
C TRP A 789 -7.40 -4.15 35.53
N ASP A 790 -6.50 -3.50 36.26
CA ASP A 790 -6.79 -3.00 37.60
C ASP A 790 -7.31 -1.56 37.66
N GLY A 791 -7.06 -0.85 38.76
CA GLY A 791 -7.58 0.49 39.01
C GLY A 791 -6.65 1.62 38.62
N ASP A 792 -5.35 1.37 38.47
CA ASP A 792 -4.35 2.40 38.14
C ASP A 792 -4.10 2.51 36.63
N LEU A 793 -3.10 3.30 36.23
CA LEU A 793 -2.78 3.55 34.82
C LEU A 793 -1.65 2.65 34.31
N SER A 794 -0.94 1.93 35.20
CA SER A 794 0.05 0.95 34.76
C SER A 794 -0.66 -0.22 34.10
N ARG A 795 0.05 -0.92 33.22
CA ARG A 795 -0.48 -2.03 32.45
C ARG A 795 -0.08 -3.35 33.10
N GLU A 796 -1.03 -4.26 33.27
CA GLU A 796 -0.77 -5.62 33.76
C GLU A 796 -0.22 -6.51 32.64
N ILE A 797 0.30 -7.68 33.03
CA ILE A 797 0.84 -8.69 32.12
C ILE A 797 -0.14 -9.87 32.06
N LEU A 798 -0.61 -10.19 30.86
CA LEU A 798 -1.41 -11.37 30.55
C LEU A 798 -0.48 -12.45 29.95
N ASP A 799 -0.49 -13.65 30.54
CA ASP A 799 0.26 -14.81 30.08
C ASP A 799 -0.48 -16.11 30.47
N HIS A 800 0.23 -17.24 30.57
CA HIS A 800 -0.35 -18.52 30.97
C HIS A 800 0.60 -19.47 31.72
N ASP A 801 0.02 -20.40 32.48
CA ASP A 801 0.73 -21.57 33.00
C ASP A 801 0.71 -22.70 31.97
N TYR A 802 1.72 -22.74 31.07
CA TYR A 802 1.77 -23.69 29.96
C TYR A 802 1.94 -25.16 30.38
N SER A 803 1.18 -26.07 29.73
CA SER A 803 1.34 -27.52 29.83
C SER A 803 1.68 -28.12 28.47
N ALA A 804 2.89 -28.67 28.35
CA ALA A 804 3.34 -29.37 27.13
C ALA A 804 2.49 -30.62 26.81
N ASP A 805 1.95 -31.30 27.82
CA ASP A 805 1.10 -32.49 27.63
C ASP A 805 -0.26 -32.12 27.03
N LYS A 806 -0.79 -30.95 27.40
CA LYS A 806 -2.08 -30.45 26.91
C LYS A 806 -1.95 -29.59 25.65
N LEU A 807 -0.73 -29.14 25.34
CA LEU A 807 -0.45 -28.14 24.30
C LEU A 807 -1.29 -26.86 24.47
N ALA A 808 -1.51 -26.47 25.73
CA ALA A 808 -2.27 -25.30 26.16
C ALA A 808 -1.87 -24.91 27.59
N GLY A 809 -2.16 -23.68 28.02
CA GLY A 809 -1.93 -23.21 29.38
C GLY A 809 -3.16 -22.59 30.04
N VAL A 810 -3.17 -22.50 31.37
CA VAL A 810 -4.22 -21.78 32.10
C VAL A 810 -3.86 -20.28 32.12
N PRO A 811 -4.70 -19.38 31.57
CA PRO A 811 -4.39 -17.96 31.50
C PRO A 811 -4.19 -17.32 32.90
N THR A 812 -3.24 -16.40 33.00
CA THR A 812 -2.94 -15.62 34.20
C THR A 812 -2.84 -14.13 33.89
N ILE A 813 -3.31 -13.28 34.80
CA ILE A 813 -3.02 -11.83 34.79
C ILE A 813 -2.21 -11.52 36.04
N GLY A 814 -1.11 -10.80 35.90
CA GLY A 814 -0.28 -10.37 37.02
C GLY A 814 0.25 -8.96 36.86
N LYS A 815 0.47 -8.29 38.00
CA LYS A 815 1.04 -6.95 38.07
C LYS A 815 2.53 -7.01 38.37
N TRP A 816 3.34 -6.26 37.63
CA TRP A 816 4.76 -6.14 37.93
C TRP A 816 4.97 -5.32 39.20
N ASP A 817 5.85 -5.78 40.09
CA ASP A 817 6.31 -5.04 41.26
C ASP A 817 7.78 -4.62 41.02
N PRO A 818 8.03 -3.34 40.65
CA PRO A 818 9.38 -2.84 40.41
C PRO A 818 10.31 -2.96 41.61
N ALA A 819 9.78 -2.88 42.84
CA ALA A 819 10.60 -2.90 44.05
C ALA A 819 11.20 -4.27 44.32
N THR A 820 10.46 -5.34 44.02
CA THR A 820 10.92 -6.73 44.18
C THR A 820 11.39 -7.37 42.87
N GLN A 821 11.09 -6.75 41.74
CA GLN A 821 11.29 -7.26 40.39
C GLN A 821 10.67 -8.65 40.22
N THR A 822 9.39 -8.76 40.60
CA THR A 822 8.58 -9.96 40.47
C THR A 822 7.17 -9.60 40.01
N THR A 823 6.42 -10.58 39.51
CA THR A 823 5.01 -10.40 39.13
C THR A 823 4.10 -10.95 40.21
N VAL A 824 3.14 -10.14 40.67
CA VAL A 824 2.10 -10.52 41.62
C VAL A 824 0.86 -10.97 40.85
N ASN A 825 0.47 -12.24 41.01
CA ASN A 825 -0.70 -12.81 40.34
C ASN A 825 -2.01 -12.16 40.84
N MET A 826 -2.85 -11.73 39.90
CA MET A 826 -4.15 -11.11 40.15
C MET A 826 -5.31 -12.03 39.72
N LEU A 827 -5.14 -12.76 38.62
CA LEU A 827 -6.13 -13.72 38.12
C LEU A 827 -5.43 -15.01 37.68
N THR A 828 -6.02 -16.15 38.02
CA THR A 828 -5.73 -17.44 37.38
C THR A 828 -7.05 -18.03 36.88
N ALA A 829 -7.25 -18.08 35.57
CA ALA A 829 -8.53 -18.42 34.94
C ALA A 829 -8.80 -19.94 34.94
N THR A 830 -8.97 -20.53 36.13
CA THR A 830 -9.16 -21.98 36.30
C THR A 830 -10.40 -22.50 35.55
N GLY A 831 -10.28 -23.68 34.93
CA GLY A 831 -11.34 -24.28 34.10
C GLY A 831 -11.39 -23.73 32.67
N THR A 832 -10.36 -22.99 32.27
CA THR A 832 -10.20 -22.44 30.92
C THR A 832 -8.81 -22.76 30.38
N PHE A 833 -8.64 -22.58 29.07
CA PHE A 833 -7.33 -22.66 28.43
C PHE A 833 -7.09 -21.48 27.49
N SER A 834 -5.83 -21.06 27.44
CA SER A 834 -5.26 -20.29 26.34
C SER A 834 -5.20 -21.13 25.04
N ASN A 835 -4.91 -20.42 23.95
CA ASN A 835 -4.87 -20.93 22.59
C ASN A 835 -3.44 -20.97 22.04
N ASN A 836 -3.29 -21.63 20.88
CA ASN A 836 -2.10 -21.55 20.03
C ASN A 836 -0.80 -22.04 20.70
N THR A 837 -0.92 -23.08 21.53
CA THR A 837 0.20 -23.78 22.17
C THR A 837 1.03 -22.87 23.07
N THR A 838 2.33 -22.73 22.84
CA THR A 838 3.22 -21.87 23.63
C THR A 838 2.97 -20.39 23.41
N LYS A 839 2.25 -19.97 22.35
CA LYS A 839 1.91 -18.56 22.13
C LYS A 839 1.01 -18.01 23.25
N GLY A 840 0.17 -18.86 23.84
CA GLY A 840 -0.55 -18.54 25.08
C GLY A 840 -1.67 -17.52 24.92
N ASN A 841 -2.18 -17.34 23.70
CA ASN A 841 -3.13 -16.29 23.41
C ASN A 841 -4.47 -16.50 24.11
N PRO A 842 -5.17 -15.43 24.51
CA PRO A 842 -6.60 -15.50 24.74
C PRO A 842 -7.35 -15.82 23.44
N SER A 843 -8.66 -16.02 23.52
CA SER A 843 -9.51 -15.98 22.32
C SER A 843 -9.62 -14.53 21.83
N LEU A 844 -9.76 -13.58 22.76
CA LEU A 844 -9.69 -12.14 22.53
C LEU A 844 -9.35 -11.42 23.85
N GLN A 845 -8.63 -10.31 23.76
CA GLN A 845 -8.49 -9.30 24.80
C GLN A 845 -8.96 -7.95 24.23
N ALA A 846 -9.96 -7.33 24.84
CA ALA A 846 -10.51 -6.06 24.35
C ALA A 846 -11.42 -5.37 25.39
N ASP A 847 -11.47 -4.04 25.42
CA ASP A 847 -12.59 -3.28 26.02
C ASP A 847 -13.86 -3.50 25.16
N ILE A 848 -14.70 -4.43 25.59
CA ILE A 848 -15.95 -4.77 24.90
C ILE A 848 -17.18 -4.48 25.74
N LEU A 849 -17.04 -4.30 27.04
CA LEU A 849 -18.10 -3.97 27.99
C LEU A 849 -17.52 -3.09 29.11
N GLY A 850 -18.38 -2.46 29.88
CA GLY A 850 -17.94 -1.70 31.04
C GLY A 850 -17.21 -0.41 30.67
N ASP A 851 -16.23 -0.04 31.49
CA ASP A 851 -15.41 1.15 31.28
C ASP A 851 -14.14 0.80 30.47
N TRP A 852 -13.15 1.69 30.43
CA TRP A 852 -11.97 1.61 29.57
C TRP A 852 -11.06 0.38 29.73
N ARG A 853 -11.30 -0.48 30.73
CA ARG A 853 -10.42 -1.62 31.00
C ARG A 853 -10.82 -2.80 30.14
N GLU A 854 -9.86 -3.66 29.89
CA GLU A 854 -10.01 -4.69 28.88
C GLU A 854 -10.60 -5.97 29.49
N GLU A 855 -11.61 -6.55 28.84
CA GLU A 855 -12.07 -7.90 29.15
C GLU A 855 -11.09 -8.96 28.63
N LEU A 856 -11.02 -10.09 29.36
CA LEU A 856 -10.32 -11.29 28.92
C LEU A 856 -11.32 -12.35 28.45
N ILE A 857 -11.25 -12.75 27.18
CA ILE A 857 -12.09 -13.80 26.60
C ILE A 857 -11.27 -15.06 26.35
N VAL A 858 -11.61 -16.16 27.00
CA VAL A 858 -10.89 -17.44 26.92
C VAL A 858 -11.86 -18.61 26.81
N ARG A 859 -11.46 -19.68 26.14
CA ARG A 859 -12.31 -20.88 26.05
C ARG A 859 -12.28 -21.69 27.34
N THR A 860 -13.40 -22.28 27.68
CA THR A 860 -13.45 -23.41 28.62
C THR A 860 -12.59 -24.58 28.12
N GLU A 861 -12.13 -25.44 29.03
CA GLU A 861 -11.20 -26.54 28.69
C GLU A 861 -11.72 -27.43 27.55
N ASP A 862 -13.03 -27.73 27.56
CA ASP A 862 -13.72 -28.57 26.57
C ASP A 862 -14.26 -27.79 25.35
N SER A 863 -14.12 -26.46 25.37
CA SER A 863 -14.64 -25.53 24.37
C SER A 863 -16.16 -25.59 24.18
N THR A 864 -16.92 -25.82 25.26
CA THR A 864 -18.39 -25.72 25.25
C THR A 864 -18.90 -24.32 25.57
N ALA A 865 -18.02 -23.44 26.07
CA ALA A 865 -18.29 -22.03 26.28
C ALA A 865 -17.04 -21.15 26.04
N LEU A 866 -17.25 -19.91 25.59
CA LEU A 866 -16.29 -18.81 25.79
C LEU A 866 -16.59 -18.14 27.13
N ARG A 867 -15.55 -17.88 27.92
CA ARG A 867 -15.64 -17.20 29.20
C ARG A 867 -15.09 -15.80 29.08
N ILE A 868 -15.92 -14.81 29.36
CA ILE A 868 -15.57 -13.39 29.39
C ILE A 868 -15.35 -13.00 30.86
N TYR A 869 -14.13 -12.62 31.22
CA TYR A 869 -13.82 -12.06 32.52
C TYR A 869 -13.86 -10.53 32.44
N GLY A 870 -14.59 -9.91 33.37
CA GLY A 870 -14.55 -8.46 33.60
C GLY A 870 -13.76 -8.16 34.88
N THR A 871 -13.13 -6.99 34.92
CA THR A 871 -12.32 -6.61 36.08
C THR A 871 -13.13 -6.49 37.37
N PRO A 872 -12.62 -6.96 38.53
CA PRO A 872 -13.25 -6.78 39.83
C PRO A 872 -12.74 -5.53 40.59
N TYR A 873 -11.81 -4.77 40.02
CA TYR A 873 -11.16 -3.65 40.70
C TYR A 873 -11.90 -2.34 40.39
N PRO A 874 -12.16 -1.43 41.35
CA PRO A 874 -12.65 -0.10 41.02
C PRO A 874 -11.50 0.79 40.50
N THR A 875 -11.83 1.81 39.69
CA THR A 875 -10.85 2.81 39.24
C THR A 875 -11.36 4.24 39.47
N ASP A 876 -10.43 5.15 39.75
CA ASP A 876 -10.69 6.59 39.82
C ASP A 876 -10.54 7.28 38.45
N HIS A 877 -10.02 6.56 37.45
CA HIS A 877 -9.79 7.05 36.09
C HIS A 877 -11.02 6.80 35.20
N ARG A 878 -11.17 7.66 34.20
CA ARG A 878 -12.20 7.53 33.17
C ARG A 878 -11.62 7.97 31.84
N PHE A 879 -11.94 7.22 30.80
CA PHE A 879 -11.57 7.49 29.42
C PHE A 879 -12.75 7.11 28.54
N PRO A 880 -12.86 7.69 27.33
CA PRO A 880 -13.63 7.06 26.28
C PRO A 880 -13.27 5.57 26.16
N THR A 881 -14.24 4.72 25.81
CA THR A 881 -13.97 3.32 25.48
C THR A 881 -12.83 3.22 24.48
N LEU A 882 -11.91 2.28 24.69
CA LEU A 882 -10.71 2.13 23.88
C LEU A 882 -11.04 1.73 22.44
N THR A 883 -12.19 1.09 22.19
CA THR A 883 -12.66 0.81 20.82
C THR A 883 -13.10 2.07 20.04
N HIS A 884 -13.08 3.25 20.66
CA HIS A 884 -13.20 4.54 19.98
C HIS A 884 -11.84 5.25 19.78
N ASP A 885 -10.73 4.65 20.20
CA ASP A 885 -9.38 5.00 19.76
C ASP A 885 -9.05 4.26 18.45
N PRO A 886 -8.59 4.94 17.40
CA PRO A 886 -8.41 4.32 16.08
C PRO A 886 -7.32 3.24 16.04
N VAL A 887 -6.22 3.44 16.76
CA VAL A 887 -5.11 2.47 16.79
C VAL A 887 -5.52 1.23 17.58
N TYR A 888 -6.18 1.42 18.72
CA TYR A 888 -6.70 0.33 19.53
C TYR A 888 -7.75 -0.47 18.77
N GLN A 889 -8.73 0.19 18.13
CA GLN A 889 -9.77 -0.47 17.35
C GLN A 889 -9.18 -1.32 16.22
N SER A 890 -8.24 -0.79 15.43
CA SER A 890 -7.55 -1.59 14.43
C SER A 890 -6.81 -2.77 15.09
N GLY A 891 -6.18 -2.53 16.25
CA GLY A 891 -5.62 -3.52 17.17
C GLY A 891 -6.52 -4.72 17.44
N ILE A 892 -7.78 -4.47 17.77
CA ILE A 892 -8.77 -5.53 18.04
C ILE A 892 -9.11 -6.29 16.77
N VAL A 893 -9.22 -5.61 15.64
CA VAL A 893 -9.55 -6.23 14.34
C VAL A 893 -8.43 -7.15 13.85
N TRP A 894 -7.16 -6.75 13.98
CA TRP A 894 -6.03 -7.62 13.57
C TRP A 894 -5.55 -8.59 14.67
N GLN A 895 -6.10 -8.56 15.88
CA GLN A 895 -5.59 -9.39 16.99
C GLN A 895 -5.53 -10.89 16.66
N ASN A 896 -6.45 -11.43 15.84
CA ASN A 896 -6.45 -12.83 15.42
C ASN A 896 -5.43 -13.19 14.31
N VAL A 897 -4.63 -12.24 13.84
CA VAL A 897 -3.85 -12.36 12.61
C VAL A 897 -2.46 -12.92 12.90
N GLY A 898 -2.16 -14.09 12.32
CA GLY A 898 -0.85 -14.73 12.44
C GLY A 898 -0.50 -15.10 13.89
N TYR A 899 0.47 -14.41 14.48
CA TYR A 899 0.76 -14.50 15.92
C TYR A 899 0.20 -13.28 16.64
N ASN A 900 -0.91 -13.49 17.36
CA ASN A 900 -1.69 -12.45 18.03
C ASN A 900 -0.79 -11.56 18.91
N GLN A 901 -0.86 -10.24 18.72
CA GLN A 901 -0.20 -9.22 19.57
C GLN A 901 -1.27 -8.46 20.38
N PRO A 902 -0.93 -7.88 21.54
CA PRO A 902 -1.85 -7.04 22.29
C PRO A 902 -2.17 -5.74 21.51
N PRO A 903 -3.38 -5.18 21.66
CA PRO A 903 -3.72 -3.89 21.10
C PRO A 903 -3.00 -2.76 21.86
N HIS A 904 -2.78 -1.62 21.20
CA HIS A 904 -2.21 -0.40 21.79
C HIS A 904 -3.09 0.80 21.45
N THR A 905 -3.03 1.85 22.27
CA THR A 905 -3.73 3.11 22.03
C THR A 905 -2.89 4.04 21.17
N GLY A 906 -3.55 4.93 20.40
CA GLY A 906 -2.89 5.98 19.60
C GLY A 906 -2.39 7.17 20.43
N PHE A 907 -2.47 7.07 21.75
CA PHE A 907 -1.98 8.02 22.73
C PHE A 907 -1.39 7.24 23.92
N PHE A 908 -0.46 7.84 24.66
CA PHE A 908 0.10 7.20 25.84
C PHE A 908 -0.94 7.06 26.95
N LEU A 909 -1.34 5.82 27.26
CA LEU A 909 -2.23 5.47 28.37
C LEU A 909 -1.40 4.82 29.49
N GLY A 910 -0.84 5.66 30.36
CA GLY A 910 0.04 5.26 31.44
C GLY A 910 0.24 6.32 32.52
N THR A 911 1.07 6.01 33.51
CA THR A 911 1.42 6.87 34.62
C THR A 911 2.06 8.17 34.13
N GLY A 912 1.51 9.30 34.57
CA GLY A 912 2.00 10.61 34.16
C GLY A 912 1.51 11.06 32.79
N MET A 913 0.58 10.32 32.16
CA MET A 913 -0.06 10.75 30.92
C MET A 913 -0.67 12.14 31.05
N THR A 914 -0.67 12.88 29.94
CA THR A 914 -1.56 14.03 29.78
C THR A 914 -2.98 13.54 29.47
N PRO A 915 -4.03 14.35 29.70
CA PRO A 915 -5.37 14.00 29.22
C PRO A 915 -5.33 13.61 27.73
N PRO A 916 -5.96 12.50 27.34
CA PRO A 916 -5.92 12.05 25.96
C PRO A 916 -6.55 13.09 25.03
N PRO A 917 -6.14 13.13 23.75
CA PRO A 917 -6.81 13.98 22.77
C PRO A 917 -8.29 13.62 22.71
N ALA A 918 -9.14 14.64 22.54
CA ALA A 918 -10.56 14.39 22.40
C ALA A 918 -10.84 13.65 21.09
N SER A 919 -11.67 12.61 21.14
CA SER A 919 -11.94 11.77 19.97
C SER A 919 -12.48 12.58 18.78
N TYR A 920 -11.83 12.45 17.63
CA TYR A 920 -12.25 13.07 16.37
C TYR A 920 -12.89 12.03 15.45
N LEU A 921 -14.14 11.67 15.77
CA LEU A 921 -14.84 10.58 15.11
C LEU A 921 -16.29 10.89 14.75
N THR A 922 -16.92 10.00 14.00
CA THR A 922 -18.36 9.92 13.83
C THR A 922 -18.82 8.47 13.92
N THR A 923 -20.05 8.27 14.39
CA THR A 923 -20.69 6.94 14.48
C THR A 923 -21.71 6.70 13.37
N GLY A 924 -21.75 7.58 12.38
CA GLY A 924 -22.79 7.67 11.37
C GLY A 924 -22.39 8.61 10.24
N SER A 925 -23.17 8.69 9.15
CA SER A 925 -22.94 9.74 8.17
C SER A 925 -23.23 11.10 8.81
N PRO A 926 -22.28 12.04 8.83
CA PRO A 926 -22.47 13.30 9.53
C PRO A 926 -23.51 14.17 8.81
N LEU A 927 -24.36 14.83 9.59
CA LEU A 927 -25.32 15.80 9.07
C LEU A 927 -24.59 17.02 8.49
N GLN A 928 -25.01 17.49 7.31
CA GLN A 928 -24.43 18.68 6.70
C GLN A 928 -24.96 19.96 7.37
N ALA A 929 -24.08 20.65 8.08
CA ALA A 929 -24.33 21.93 8.72
C ALA A 929 -24.06 23.10 7.76
N ARG A 930 -24.94 24.10 7.81
CA ARG A 930 -24.68 25.41 7.18
C ARG A 930 -24.01 26.30 8.22
N LEU A 931 -22.81 26.75 7.91
CA LEU A 931 -22.00 27.59 8.78
C LEU A 931 -21.96 29.02 8.24
N GLN A 932 -22.13 30.01 9.12
CA GLN A 932 -21.99 31.42 8.75
C GLN A 932 -21.13 32.16 9.78
N LEU A 933 -19.94 32.57 9.37
CA LEU A 933 -19.09 33.45 10.18
C LEU A 933 -19.64 34.89 10.13
N ARG A 934 -19.76 35.53 11.29
CA ARG A 934 -20.12 36.94 11.50
C ARG A 934 -19.14 37.52 12.52
N GLU A 935 -18.18 38.31 12.04
CA GLU A 935 -17.08 38.81 12.87
C GLU A 935 -16.31 37.64 13.53
N ASP A 936 -16.25 37.58 14.86
CA ASP A 936 -15.61 36.53 15.65
C ASP A 936 -16.55 35.36 16.01
N GLN A 937 -17.79 35.38 15.51
CA GLN A 937 -18.82 34.40 15.87
C GLN A 937 -19.25 33.56 14.68
N LEU A 938 -19.32 32.25 14.90
CA LEU A 938 -19.79 31.28 13.91
C LEU A 938 -21.18 30.77 14.28
N ASP A 939 -22.17 31.07 13.43
CA ASP A 939 -23.53 30.55 13.54
C ASP A 939 -23.61 29.17 12.86
N VAL A 940 -24.05 28.15 13.62
CA VAL A 940 -24.26 26.78 13.11
C VAL A 940 -25.76 26.52 12.88
N HIS A 941 -26.12 26.14 11.65
CA HIS A 941 -27.49 25.77 11.30
C HIS A 941 -27.57 24.34 10.77
N LEU A 942 -28.32 23.49 11.48
CA LEU A 942 -28.59 22.10 11.10
C LEU A 942 -30.00 21.98 10.50
N PRO A 943 -30.15 21.74 9.19
CA PRO A 943 -31.46 21.55 8.58
C PRO A 943 -32.13 20.26 9.09
N GLY A 944 -33.40 20.34 9.48
CA GLY A 944 -34.20 19.15 9.85
C GLY A 944 -34.06 18.66 11.30
N VAL A 945 -33.29 19.35 12.14
CA VAL A 945 -33.29 19.14 13.60
C VAL A 945 -34.34 20.09 14.20
N ASP A 946 -35.41 19.54 14.80
CA ASP A 946 -36.64 20.26 15.15
C ASP A 946 -36.44 21.46 16.10
N ARG A 947 -37.11 22.59 15.79
CA ARG A 947 -37.10 23.84 16.57
C ARG A 947 -38.24 23.94 17.60
N GLY A 948 -38.99 22.87 17.89
CA GLY A 948 -40.20 22.89 18.73
C GLY A 948 -39.92 22.94 20.23
N GLU A 949 -40.71 23.68 21.03
CA GLU A 949 -40.56 23.82 22.50
C GLU A 949 -40.99 22.54 23.24
N GLY A 950 -40.07 21.89 23.98
CA GLY A 950 -40.35 20.70 24.82
C GLY A 950 -39.09 19.95 25.31
N GLN A 951 -39.25 19.06 26.30
CA GLN A 951 -38.21 18.11 26.77
C GLN A 951 -37.95 17.07 25.67
N GLY A 952 -36.68 16.88 25.27
CA GLY A 952 -36.28 15.97 24.17
C GLY A 952 -35.77 16.65 22.89
N ARG A 953 -35.30 17.91 22.96
CA ARG A 953 -34.68 18.60 21.82
C ARG A 953 -33.30 18.01 21.51
N THR A 954 -33.10 17.60 20.26
CA THR A 954 -31.76 17.38 19.72
C THR A 954 -31.06 18.74 19.57
N GLY A 955 -29.94 18.95 20.26
CA GLY A 955 -29.09 20.13 20.15
C GLY A 955 -27.63 19.74 19.93
N ILE A 956 -26.75 20.71 19.66
CA ILE A 956 -25.31 20.48 19.68
C ILE A 956 -24.86 20.31 21.13
N LEU A 957 -23.98 19.33 21.36
CA LEU A 957 -23.30 19.13 22.62
C LEU A 957 -22.15 20.15 22.75
N PRO A 958 -22.20 21.06 23.74
CA PRO A 958 -21.03 21.87 24.09
C PRO A 958 -19.81 20.97 24.37
N GLY A 959 -18.61 21.51 24.16
CA GLY A 959 -17.36 20.75 24.37
C GLY A 959 -17.03 19.72 23.28
N THR A 960 -17.85 19.58 22.24
CA THR A 960 -17.60 18.65 21.12
C THR A 960 -17.33 19.32 19.79
N VAL A 961 -17.46 20.65 19.71
CA VAL A 961 -17.37 21.38 18.44
C VAL A 961 -15.91 21.66 18.13
N ARG A 962 -15.45 21.23 16.95
CA ARG A 962 -14.05 21.28 16.55
C ARG A 962 -13.91 21.84 15.15
N ALA A 963 -12.82 22.54 14.85
CA ALA A 963 -12.41 22.89 13.50
C ALA A 963 -11.12 22.19 13.10
N VAL A 964 -10.97 21.90 11.81
CA VAL A 964 -9.67 21.60 11.21
C VAL A 964 -9.09 22.90 10.66
N ALA A 965 -7.98 23.33 11.25
CA ALA A 965 -7.25 24.52 10.82
C ALA A 965 -5.75 24.20 10.72
N ASP A 966 -5.20 24.25 9.51
CA ASP A 966 -3.81 23.91 9.23
C ASP A 966 -3.44 22.49 9.70
N GLY A 967 -4.36 21.53 9.52
CA GLY A 967 -4.19 20.13 9.90
C GLY A 967 -4.35 19.86 11.39
N LYS A 968 -4.64 20.90 12.18
CA LYS A 968 -4.84 20.78 13.62
C LYS A 968 -6.33 20.73 13.92
N ILE A 969 -6.70 19.81 14.81
CA ILE A 969 -8.00 19.82 15.46
C ILE A 969 -7.98 20.93 16.52
N VAL A 970 -8.87 21.91 16.34
CA VAL A 970 -9.01 23.06 17.22
C VAL A 970 -10.35 22.96 17.93
N GLU A 971 -10.32 22.82 19.26
CA GLU A 971 -11.52 22.89 20.08
C GLU A 971 -12.15 24.27 20.01
N LEU A 972 -13.46 24.32 19.76
CA LEU A 972 -14.22 25.55 19.67
C LEU A 972 -15.27 25.62 20.77
N GLY A 973 -15.17 26.65 21.61
CA GLY A 973 -16.19 26.93 22.62
C GLY A 973 -17.54 27.18 21.95
N ALA A 974 -18.54 26.35 22.28
CA ALA A 974 -19.89 26.46 21.73
C ALA A 974 -20.90 26.79 22.82
N THR A 975 -21.77 27.77 22.57
CA THR A 975 -22.88 28.13 23.45
C THR A 975 -24.21 27.94 22.72
N ALA A 976 -25.14 27.23 23.35
CA ALA A 976 -26.49 27.05 22.84
C ALA A 976 -27.27 28.38 22.86
N LEU A 977 -27.97 28.69 21.77
CA LEU A 977 -28.87 29.85 21.65
C LEU A 977 -30.33 29.38 21.47
N PRO A 978 -31.31 30.26 21.73
CA PRO A 978 -32.72 29.98 21.43
C PRO A 978 -32.96 29.57 19.97
N HIS A 979 -33.99 28.76 19.73
CA HIS A 979 -34.43 28.30 18.40
C HIS A 979 -33.43 27.43 17.62
N GLY A 980 -32.54 26.70 18.31
CA GLY A 980 -31.63 25.74 17.67
C GLY A 980 -30.50 26.41 16.90
N LEU A 981 -30.11 27.61 17.33
CA LEU A 981 -28.90 28.29 16.88
C LEU A 981 -27.78 28.00 17.89
N PHE A 982 -26.56 27.97 17.40
CA PHE A 982 -25.37 27.82 18.24
C PHE A 982 -24.37 28.86 17.84
N ARG A 983 -23.69 29.39 18.83
CA ARG A 983 -22.63 30.36 18.67
C ARG A 983 -21.32 29.73 19.07
N VAL A 984 -20.38 29.77 18.15
CA VAL A 984 -19.05 29.21 18.33
C VAL A 984 -18.03 30.35 18.25
N ASP A 985 -17.08 30.37 19.19
CA ASP A 985 -15.98 31.35 19.21
C ASP A 985 -14.93 30.99 18.14
N GLY A 986 -14.82 31.84 17.11
CA GLY A 986 -13.92 31.63 15.98
C GLY A 986 -12.46 32.02 16.24
N ALA A 987 -12.14 32.70 17.35
CA ALA A 987 -10.81 33.27 17.58
C ALA A 987 -9.70 32.20 17.64
N ALA A 988 -10.04 30.97 18.08
CA ALA A 988 -9.10 29.85 18.09
C ALA A 988 -8.67 29.43 16.69
N ILE A 989 -9.54 29.59 15.69
CA ILE A 989 -9.26 29.28 14.28
C ILE A 989 -8.27 30.30 13.70
N ASP A 990 -8.47 31.59 13.98
CA ASP A 990 -7.56 32.66 13.51
C ASP A 990 -6.15 32.46 14.07
N LYS A 991 -6.04 32.08 15.34
CA LYS A 991 -4.76 31.74 15.96
C LYS A 991 -4.09 30.52 15.31
N ALA A 992 -4.86 29.48 14.98
CA ALA A 992 -4.34 28.28 14.32
C ALA A 992 -3.87 28.54 12.88
N LEU A 993 -4.46 29.52 12.21
CA LEU A 993 -4.10 29.95 10.85
C LEU A 993 -3.07 31.10 10.83
N ALA A 994 -2.45 31.43 11.96
CA ALA A 994 -1.45 32.49 12.04
C ALA A 994 -0.28 32.22 11.08
N GLY A 995 -0.07 33.13 10.12
CA GLY A 995 0.94 33.00 9.06
C GLY A 995 0.35 32.90 7.66
N TYR A 996 -0.96 32.63 7.53
CA TYR A 996 -1.67 32.70 6.27
C TYR A 996 -2.41 34.03 6.13
N THR A 997 -2.28 34.67 4.97
CA THR A 997 -2.95 35.94 4.64
C THR A 997 -4.14 35.75 3.69
N GLY A 998 -4.30 34.54 3.15
CA GLY A 998 -5.35 34.16 2.21
C GLY A 998 -6.60 33.62 2.90
N ALA A 999 -7.68 33.46 2.13
CA ALA A 999 -8.91 32.84 2.64
C ALA A 999 -8.76 31.32 2.74
N VAL A 1000 -8.82 30.76 3.95
CA VAL A 1000 -8.72 29.31 4.18
C VAL A 1000 -10.11 28.75 4.46
N THR A 1001 -10.50 27.71 3.75
CA THR A 1001 -11.72 26.95 4.06
C THR A 1001 -11.39 25.96 5.18
N VAL A 1002 -12.09 26.06 6.30
CA VAL A 1002 -11.96 25.16 7.44
C VAL A 1002 -13.22 24.29 7.54
N THR A 1003 -13.02 23.06 8.00
CA THR A 1003 -14.12 22.12 8.26
C THR A 1003 -14.42 22.15 9.76
N VAL A 1004 -15.69 22.28 10.14
CA VAL A 1004 -16.16 22.30 11.53
C VAL A 1004 -17.07 21.10 11.76
N THR A 1005 -16.82 20.37 12.83
CA THR A 1005 -17.57 19.18 13.25
C THR A 1005 -18.09 19.34 14.67
N GLY A 1006 -19.04 18.49 15.07
CA GLY A 1006 -19.48 18.38 16.46
C GLY A 1006 -20.56 17.33 16.64
N HIS A 1007 -20.87 17.00 17.89
CA HIS A 1007 -21.86 15.98 18.24
C HIS A 1007 -23.18 16.58 18.70
N LEU A 1008 -24.26 15.83 18.53
CA LEU A 1008 -25.62 16.18 18.93
C LEU A 1008 -26.03 15.39 20.17
N THR A 1009 -26.98 15.92 20.94
CA THR A 1009 -27.52 15.28 22.17
C THR A 1009 -28.20 13.94 21.93
N ASP A 1010 -28.49 13.59 20.67
CA ASP A 1010 -29.01 12.27 20.26
C ASP A 1010 -27.95 11.31 19.68
N GLY A 1011 -26.67 11.67 19.79
CA GLY A 1011 -25.53 10.84 19.39
C GLY A 1011 -25.08 11.01 17.94
N ARG A 1012 -25.79 11.78 17.11
CA ARG A 1012 -25.37 12.05 15.72
C ARG A 1012 -24.23 13.07 15.68
N THR A 1013 -23.39 13.00 14.64
CA THR A 1013 -22.37 14.02 14.33
C THR A 1013 -22.84 14.95 13.21
N PHE A 1014 -22.36 16.18 13.17
CA PHE A 1014 -22.50 17.07 12.03
C PHE A 1014 -21.13 17.51 11.50
N THR A 1015 -21.10 17.95 10.24
CA THR A 1015 -19.94 18.57 9.60
C THR A 1015 -20.39 19.74 8.71
N GLY A 1016 -19.59 20.78 8.61
CA GLY A 1016 -19.82 21.89 7.69
C GLY A 1016 -18.52 22.61 7.36
N GLN A 1017 -18.52 23.40 6.29
CA GLN A 1017 -17.34 24.18 5.91
C GLN A 1017 -17.62 25.68 5.97
N VAL A 1018 -16.63 26.45 6.40
CA VAL A 1018 -16.67 27.91 6.44
C VAL A 1018 -15.35 28.49 5.94
N LYS A 1019 -15.40 29.66 5.30
CA LYS A 1019 -14.19 30.37 4.86
C LYS A 1019 -13.78 31.38 5.92
N ILE A 1020 -12.54 31.30 6.35
CA ILE A 1020 -11.93 32.21 7.33
C ILE A 1020 -10.85 33.03 6.63
N ARG A 1021 -10.69 34.29 7.02
CA ARG A 1021 -9.58 35.16 6.64
C ARG A 1021 -8.92 35.61 7.95
N PRO A 1022 -7.77 35.03 8.31
CA PRO A 1022 -7.06 35.34 9.55
C PRO A 1022 -6.65 36.82 9.68
#